data_AF-A0A661BXR1-F1
#
_entry.id   AF-A0A661BXR1-F1
#
_cell.length_a   1.000
_cell.length_b   1.000
_cell.length_c   1.000
_cell.angle_alpha   90.00
_cell.angle_beta   90.00
_cell.angle_gamma   90.00
#
_symmetry.space_group_name_H-M   'P 1'
#
loop_
_entity.id
_entity.type
_entity.pdbx_description
1 polymer ?
#
loop_
_entity_poly.entity_id
_entity_poly.type
_entity_poly.pdbx_seq_one_letter_code
_entity_poly.pdbx_strand_id
1 'polypeptide(L)'
;MKLGTRLLIFSSIFLILLPWFGFHFIEKIEQSLLQGQEEAQSMAASAIATVLTGYTGLFDVDENALYVYPVEKNIIIDGYDEDWVKLEDQFSFHIDDSFSLLLVANAQYLYAYLKVKDKNIIYRNPRYIPLDSSDHIRLEYLDENNNRRRLVLLTEGQGNISVYEVNKNWQTWKNGRHINAVFGNWRETKSGYDVELRLPRKWLEAKQRLSLSIVNVFGENERNPDTIVSTHTLDPDLIEAGVLNPLLFQSQEISSVIKNLKESESRICVIDKYRRVRAVIGGGRIQASLCQAIDKVSETLVDKVLLGNEQATRYEEFGETLIVAAFPVFDDDEIIGAVLVSKNSRQILSLQRDTLKDIVLVTLGLFALVFVSLLIFSSWLAFRINRLKNQTLSVIDDSGRFIKNINLSDTNHRDEIGELSRSFSSLLDKLNRYTGFLETVPRMLRHEILNPVNTISMSLQNLQQSMSQSKGDSADTIQNIGLANNAILQLQLIVSSLTEAASIDGALTQDELAIFDIAALLSEYVKNSQLKHPETKLRYQGVNNGVFVLGNDLRMVQLLDKLKDNALDFSLENTEIVFQLDIYQGDKVFIRVKNEGETIPQQRLDSLFQGMMSHRPTAHSGKKNNTPHLGIGLYVSYQIARYHQGQLQIMNWQAN
;
A
#
# COMPACT_ATOMS: atom_id res chain seq x y z
N MET A 1 0.27 26.37 -12.81
CA MET A 1 1.01 25.18 -12.34
C MET A 1 1.21 24.20 -13.49
N LYS A 2 2.42 23.68 -13.70
CA LYS A 2 2.69 22.68 -14.75
C LYS A 2 2.00 21.36 -14.40
N LEU A 3 1.68 20.53 -15.40
CA LEU A 3 0.98 19.25 -15.22
C LEU A 3 1.67 18.35 -14.18
N GLY A 4 3.01 18.30 -14.20
CA GLY A 4 3.80 17.55 -13.21
C GLY A 4 3.61 18.02 -11.76
N THR A 5 3.34 19.32 -11.54
CA THR A 5 3.07 19.84 -10.19
C THR A 5 1.68 19.44 -9.69
N ARG A 6 0.69 19.27 -10.58
CA ARG A 6 -0.66 18.81 -10.21
C ARG A 6 -0.67 17.32 -9.88
N LEU A 7 0.04 16.51 -10.68
CA LEU A 7 0.24 15.08 -10.42
C LEU A 7 0.91 14.86 -9.07
N LEU A 8 1.99 15.60 -8.77
CA LEU A 8 2.66 15.52 -7.48
C LEU A 8 1.69 15.80 -6.32
N ILE A 9 0.94 16.89 -6.34
CA ILE A 9 0.03 17.24 -5.23
C ILE A 9 -1.08 16.19 -5.04
N PHE A 10 -1.73 15.75 -6.11
CA PHE A 10 -2.77 14.72 -6.03
C PHE A 10 -2.21 13.40 -5.50
N SER A 11 -1.01 13.05 -5.95
CA SER A 11 -0.31 11.84 -5.56
C SER A 11 0.09 11.89 -4.07
N SER A 12 0.56 13.04 -3.56
CA SER A 12 0.92 13.23 -2.15
C SER A 12 -0.27 13.14 -1.20
N ILE A 13 -1.43 13.68 -1.60
CA ILE A 13 -2.66 13.63 -0.78
C ILE A 13 -3.15 12.18 -0.63
N PHE A 14 -3.13 11.41 -1.72
CA PHE A 14 -3.54 10.00 -1.69
C PHE A 14 -2.59 9.16 -0.82
N LEU A 15 -1.30 9.49 -0.79
CA LEU A 15 -0.28 8.80 -0.02
C LEU A 15 -0.41 9.01 1.50
N ILE A 16 -1.00 10.14 1.93
CA ILE A 16 -1.27 10.42 3.35
C ILE A 16 -2.62 9.82 3.79
N LEU A 17 -3.63 9.84 2.91
CA LEU A 17 -4.97 9.34 3.23
C LEU A 17 -5.03 7.82 3.44
N LEU A 18 -4.19 7.06 2.73
CA LEU A 18 -4.23 5.59 2.76
C LEU A 18 -3.73 4.99 4.10
N PRO A 19 -2.56 5.40 4.64
CA PRO A 19 -2.13 4.99 5.99
C PRO A 19 -3.13 5.43 7.06
N TRP A 20 -3.69 6.64 6.91
CA TRP A 20 -4.68 7.17 7.85
C TRP A 20 -5.96 6.32 7.86
N PHE A 21 -6.48 5.95 6.68
CA PHE A 21 -7.63 5.07 6.55
C PHE A 21 -7.33 3.65 7.06
N GLY A 22 -6.13 3.11 6.77
CA GLY A 22 -5.69 1.81 7.26
C GLY A 22 -5.61 1.75 8.79
N PHE A 23 -5.08 2.81 9.42
CA PHE A 23 -5.04 2.93 10.88
C PHE A 23 -6.45 2.97 11.48
N HIS A 24 -7.33 3.81 10.95
CA HIS A 24 -8.71 3.92 11.42
C HIS A 24 -9.51 2.62 11.19
N PHE A 25 -9.23 1.89 10.12
CA PHE A 25 -9.85 0.59 9.86
C PHE A 25 -9.42 -0.46 10.88
N ILE A 26 -8.13 -0.51 11.24
CA ILE A 26 -7.62 -1.40 12.30
C ILE A 26 -8.28 -1.05 13.63
N GLU A 27 -8.33 0.23 13.99
CA GLU A 27 -8.97 0.68 15.24
C GLU A 27 -10.44 0.26 15.30
N LYS A 28 -11.17 0.38 14.18
CA LYS A 28 -12.57 -0.05 14.08
C LYS A 28 -12.74 -1.56 14.22
N ILE A 29 -11.86 -2.35 13.61
CA ILE A 29 -11.86 -3.82 13.74
C ILE A 29 -11.56 -4.21 15.19
N GLU A 30 -10.55 -3.60 15.82
CA GLU A 30 -10.19 -3.87 17.20
C GLU A 30 -11.36 -3.58 18.15
N GLN A 31 -12.04 -2.45 17.97
CA GLN A 31 -13.25 -2.11 18.73
C GLN A 31 -14.37 -3.14 18.51
N SER A 32 -14.64 -3.53 17.27
CA SER A 32 -15.69 -4.49 16.93
C SER A 32 -15.40 -5.90 17.45
N LEU A 33 -14.13 -6.33 17.42
CA LEU A 33 -13.69 -7.61 17.96
C LEU A 33 -13.84 -7.62 19.48
N LEU A 34 -13.41 -6.55 20.16
CA LEU A 34 -13.54 -6.43 21.61
C LEU A 34 -15.01 -6.45 22.04
N GLN A 35 -15.89 -5.75 21.33
CA GLN A 35 -17.33 -5.79 21.59
C GLN A 35 -17.91 -7.19 21.39
N GLY A 36 -17.53 -7.89 20.30
CA GLY A 36 -17.95 -9.27 20.08
C GLY A 36 -17.47 -10.23 21.17
N GLN A 37 -16.29 -9.97 21.77
CA GLN A 37 -15.81 -10.74 22.93
C GLN A 37 -16.59 -10.42 24.20
N GLU A 38 -16.95 -9.17 24.46
CA GLU A 38 -17.82 -8.79 25.58
C GLU A 38 -19.18 -9.48 25.51
N GLU A 39 -19.80 -9.49 24.32
CA GLU A 39 -21.06 -10.22 24.07
C GLU A 39 -20.88 -11.73 24.26
N ALA A 40 -19.77 -12.31 23.78
CA ALA A 40 -19.48 -13.73 23.98
C ALA A 40 -19.29 -14.11 25.45
N GLN A 41 -18.54 -13.31 26.23
CA GLN A 41 -18.39 -13.54 27.66
C GLN A 41 -19.72 -13.35 28.41
N SER A 42 -20.53 -12.38 27.98
CA SER A 42 -21.87 -12.16 28.50
C SER A 42 -22.78 -13.38 28.31
N MET A 43 -22.82 -13.93 27.08
CA MET A 43 -23.55 -15.17 26.80
C MET A 43 -23.03 -16.37 27.60
N ALA A 44 -21.71 -16.50 27.76
CA ALA A 44 -21.12 -17.56 28.56
C ALA A 44 -21.50 -17.45 30.05
N ALA A 45 -21.41 -16.24 30.63
CA ALA A 45 -21.81 -15.98 32.01
C ALA A 45 -23.30 -16.25 32.22
N SER A 46 -24.16 -15.81 31.29
CA SER A 46 -25.60 -16.09 31.29
C SER A 46 -25.90 -17.59 31.24
N ALA A 47 -25.25 -18.33 30.35
CA ALA A 47 -25.45 -19.77 30.22
C ALA A 47 -25.02 -20.51 31.50
N ILE A 48 -23.89 -20.12 32.10
CA ILE A 48 -23.44 -20.70 33.36
C ILE A 48 -24.40 -20.37 34.50
N ALA A 49 -24.85 -19.11 34.62
CA ALA A 49 -25.82 -18.70 35.63
C ALA A 49 -27.14 -19.48 35.48
N THR A 50 -27.61 -19.67 34.26
CA THR A 50 -28.81 -20.46 33.92
C THR A 50 -28.65 -21.94 34.31
N VAL A 51 -27.46 -22.52 34.18
CA VAL A 51 -27.24 -23.90 34.66
C VAL A 51 -27.25 -23.96 36.18
N LEU A 52 -26.72 -22.93 36.86
CA LEU A 52 -26.64 -22.86 38.31
C LEU A 52 -28.00 -22.63 39.00
N THR A 53 -29.01 -22.11 38.30
CA THR A 53 -30.39 -22.07 38.81
C THR A 53 -30.96 -23.48 39.06
N GLY A 54 -30.42 -24.52 38.40
CA GLY A 54 -30.76 -25.92 38.70
C GLY A 54 -30.14 -26.45 40.01
N TYR A 55 -29.30 -25.66 40.68
CA TYR A 55 -28.52 -26.02 41.86
C TYR A 55 -28.69 -25.02 43.00
N THR A 56 -29.85 -24.38 43.11
CA THR A 56 -30.12 -23.29 44.08
C THR A 56 -29.86 -23.69 45.53
N GLY A 57 -30.11 -24.95 45.90
CA GLY A 57 -29.76 -25.49 47.23
C GLY A 57 -28.26 -25.43 47.59
N LEU A 58 -27.34 -25.24 46.64
CA LEU A 58 -25.91 -25.04 46.92
C LEU A 58 -25.56 -23.59 47.29
N PHE A 59 -26.51 -22.67 47.06
CA PHE A 59 -26.48 -21.25 47.43
C PHE A 59 -27.37 -20.94 48.65
N ASP A 60 -28.09 -21.92 49.19
CA ASP A 60 -28.74 -21.79 50.49
C ASP A 60 -27.67 -21.84 51.60
N VAL A 61 -27.13 -20.67 51.92
CA VAL A 61 -26.01 -20.50 52.83
C VAL A 61 -26.37 -19.52 53.93
N ASP A 62 -26.09 -19.91 55.17
CA ASP A 62 -26.32 -19.08 56.35
C ASP A 62 -25.48 -17.79 56.27
N GLU A 63 -26.10 -16.66 56.62
CA GLU A 63 -25.44 -15.36 56.73
C GLU A 63 -24.27 -15.41 57.72
N ASN A 64 -24.45 -16.12 58.83
CA ASN A 64 -23.48 -16.26 59.91
C ASN A 64 -22.44 -17.37 59.66
N ALA A 65 -22.39 -17.93 58.46
CA ALA A 65 -21.39 -18.92 58.10
C ALA A 65 -20.00 -18.30 58.03
N LEU A 66 -19.03 -18.93 58.72
CA LEU A 66 -17.64 -18.52 58.68
C LEU A 66 -17.00 -19.05 57.39
N TYR A 67 -16.59 -18.14 56.51
CA TYR A 67 -15.95 -18.51 55.25
C TYR A 67 -14.54 -19.04 55.47
N VAL A 68 -14.22 -20.16 54.83
CA VAL A 68 -12.91 -20.81 54.93
C VAL A 68 -12.18 -20.70 53.59
N TYR A 69 -11.11 -19.91 53.56
CA TYR A 69 -10.32 -19.68 52.36
C TYR A 69 -9.46 -20.91 52.00
N PRO A 70 -9.43 -21.35 50.74
CA PRO A 70 -8.55 -22.44 50.33
C PRO A 70 -7.09 -21.98 50.27
N VAL A 71 -6.17 -22.78 50.79
CA VAL A 71 -4.72 -22.60 50.65
C VAL A 71 -4.07 -23.86 50.08
N GLU A 72 -3.12 -23.68 49.15
CA GLU A 72 -2.39 -24.80 48.53
C GLU A 72 -1.22 -25.28 49.40
N LYS A 73 -0.63 -24.37 50.18
CA LYS A 73 0.52 -24.66 51.05
C LYS A 73 0.09 -24.78 52.50
N ASN A 74 0.89 -25.52 53.27
CA ASN A 74 0.75 -25.55 54.72
C ASN A 74 1.21 -24.20 55.29
N ILE A 75 0.41 -23.62 56.18
CA ILE A 75 0.83 -22.48 57.00
C ILE A 75 1.74 -22.98 58.12
N ILE A 76 2.85 -22.29 58.34
CA ILE A 76 3.76 -22.55 59.45
C ILE A 76 3.17 -21.84 60.67
N ILE A 77 3.11 -22.55 61.80
CA ILE A 77 2.57 -22.02 63.05
C ILE A 77 3.75 -21.71 63.95
N ASP A 78 4.28 -20.50 63.86
CA ASP A 78 5.45 -20.04 64.60
C ASP A 78 5.20 -18.70 65.34
N GLY A 79 4.01 -18.13 65.20
CA GLY A 79 3.61 -16.86 65.79
C GLY A 79 4.00 -15.64 64.95
N TYR A 80 4.59 -15.80 63.77
CA TYR A 80 4.88 -14.70 62.86
C TYR A 80 3.86 -14.64 61.71
N ASP A 81 3.39 -13.42 61.42
CA ASP A 81 2.35 -13.17 60.43
C ASP A 81 2.80 -13.30 58.97
N GLU A 82 4.07 -13.60 58.69
CA GLU A 82 4.66 -13.60 57.34
C GLU A 82 3.86 -14.46 56.33
N ASP A 83 3.38 -15.63 56.77
CA ASP A 83 2.55 -16.54 55.97
C ASP A 83 1.11 -16.02 55.79
N TRP A 84 0.67 -15.11 56.64
CA TRP A 84 -0.66 -14.52 56.69
C TRP A 84 -0.76 -13.14 56.03
N VAL A 85 0.37 -12.41 55.86
CA VAL A 85 0.41 -11.03 55.29
C VAL A 85 -0.35 -10.93 53.97
N LYS A 86 -0.29 -11.95 53.11
CA LYS A 86 -1.00 -11.96 51.81
C LYS A 86 -2.50 -12.15 51.90
N LEU A 87 -3.01 -12.47 53.10
CA LEU A 87 -4.40 -12.77 53.42
C LEU A 87 -4.95 -11.79 54.48
N GLU A 88 -4.20 -10.75 54.85
CA GLU A 88 -4.64 -9.77 55.86
C GLU A 88 -5.87 -8.97 55.43
N ASP A 89 -6.10 -8.79 54.12
CA ASP A 89 -7.32 -8.17 53.60
C ASP A 89 -8.54 -9.14 53.62
N GLN A 90 -8.39 -10.37 54.14
CA GLN A 90 -9.39 -11.44 54.05
C GLN A 90 -10.03 -11.84 55.39
N PHE A 91 -9.84 -11.08 56.47
CA PHE A 91 -10.46 -11.39 57.77
C PHE A 91 -11.98 -11.51 57.61
N SER A 92 -12.48 -12.74 57.74
CA SER A 92 -13.87 -13.11 57.45
C SER A 92 -14.86 -12.66 58.53
N PHE A 93 -14.39 -12.24 59.70
CA PHE A 93 -15.22 -11.91 60.84
C PHE A 93 -14.55 -10.87 61.73
N HIS A 94 -15.30 -9.84 62.12
CA HIS A 94 -14.86 -8.76 63.00
C HIS A 94 -15.95 -8.44 64.03
N ILE A 95 -15.57 -8.25 65.30
CA ILE A 95 -16.45 -7.69 66.33
C ILE A 95 -15.81 -6.43 66.89
N ASP A 96 -16.44 -5.27 66.65
CA ASP A 96 -16.12 -3.97 67.24
C ASP A 96 -14.61 -3.64 67.30
N ASP A 97 -13.88 -4.00 66.25
CA ASP A 97 -12.42 -3.90 66.14
C ASP A 97 -11.60 -4.63 67.24
N SER A 98 -12.26 -5.36 68.15
CA SER A 98 -11.68 -6.03 69.31
C SER A 98 -11.22 -7.45 69.00
N PHE A 99 -11.87 -8.10 68.04
CA PHE A 99 -11.59 -9.46 67.62
C PHE A 99 -11.71 -9.59 66.11
N SER A 100 -10.72 -10.19 65.47
CA SER A 100 -10.74 -10.52 64.04
C SER A 100 -10.35 -11.99 63.84
N LEU A 101 -11.10 -12.69 62.97
CA LEU A 101 -10.87 -14.11 62.68
C LEU A 101 -10.73 -14.34 61.16
N LEU A 102 -9.64 -15.01 60.81
CA LEU A 102 -9.39 -15.54 59.48
C LEU A 102 -9.31 -17.07 59.54
N LEU A 103 -10.10 -17.75 58.72
CA LEU A 103 -10.07 -19.20 58.57
C LEU A 103 -9.53 -19.57 57.19
N VAL A 104 -8.49 -20.40 57.15
CA VAL A 104 -7.97 -20.97 55.90
C VAL A 104 -7.82 -22.48 56.02
N ALA A 105 -8.01 -23.22 54.94
CA ALA A 105 -7.88 -24.68 54.96
C ALA A 105 -7.18 -25.23 53.73
N ASN A 106 -6.44 -26.32 53.93
CA ASN A 106 -5.95 -27.17 52.86
C ASN A 106 -6.58 -28.57 52.94
N ALA A 107 -6.00 -29.55 52.26
CA ALA A 107 -6.49 -30.93 52.27
C ALA A 107 -6.42 -31.60 53.66
N GLN A 108 -5.51 -31.18 54.54
CA GLN A 108 -5.22 -31.86 55.81
C GLN A 108 -5.68 -31.08 57.04
N TYR A 109 -5.52 -29.76 57.02
CA TYR A 109 -5.70 -28.91 58.20
C TYR A 109 -6.64 -27.73 57.90
N LEU A 110 -7.38 -27.35 58.94
CA LEU A 110 -7.96 -26.03 59.08
C LEU A 110 -7.02 -25.20 59.96
N TYR A 111 -6.77 -23.98 59.54
CA TYR A 111 -5.99 -23.01 60.28
C TYR A 111 -6.88 -21.83 60.64
N ALA A 112 -6.65 -21.28 61.83
CA ALA A 112 -7.31 -20.06 62.28
C ALA A 112 -6.25 -19.04 62.69
N TYR A 113 -6.40 -17.81 62.24
CA TYR A 113 -5.60 -16.68 62.68
C TYR A 113 -6.50 -15.67 63.35
N LEU A 114 -6.17 -15.34 64.59
CA LEU A 114 -6.97 -14.49 65.46
C LEU A 114 -6.16 -13.27 65.84
N LYS A 115 -6.75 -12.09 65.69
CA LYS A 115 -6.21 -10.85 66.26
C LYS A 115 -7.15 -10.40 67.36
N VAL A 116 -6.65 -10.29 68.58
CA VAL A 116 -7.44 -9.86 69.74
C VAL A 116 -6.82 -8.60 70.33
N LYS A 117 -7.65 -7.58 70.56
CA LYS A 117 -7.24 -6.39 71.30
C LYS A 117 -7.52 -6.58 72.78
N ASP A 118 -6.47 -6.59 73.56
CA ASP A 118 -6.52 -6.68 75.01
C ASP A 118 -5.38 -5.87 75.61
N LYS A 119 -5.66 -5.07 76.64
CA LYS A 119 -4.62 -4.28 77.32
C LYS A 119 -4.00 -5.02 78.50
N ASN A 120 -4.67 -6.04 79.03
CA ASN A 120 -4.29 -6.69 80.28
C ASN A 120 -4.35 -8.21 80.12
N ILE A 121 -3.35 -8.79 79.45
CA ILE A 121 -3.30 -10.23 79.19
C ILE A 121 -2.99 -11.00 80.47
N ILE A 122 -3.88 -11.92 80.87
CA ILE A 122 -3.69 -12.81 82.00
C ILE A 122 -3.29 -14.20 81.51
N TYR A 123 -2.00 -14.54 81.64
CA TYR A 123 -1.51 -15.87 81.35
C TYR A 123 -1.93 -16.93 82.38
N ARG A 124 -1.95 -18.19 81.95
CA ARG A 124 -2.20 -19.35 82.81
C ARG A 124 -1.11 -19.46 83.86
N ASN A 125 -1.53 -19.59 85.12
CA ASN A 125 -0.65 -19.96 86.21
C ASN A 125 -0.79 -21.47 86.47
N PRO A 126 0.29 -22.27 86.36
CA PRO A 126 0.25 -23.72 86.53
C PRO A 126 -0.28 -24.19 87.89
N ARG A 127 -0.25 -23.33 88.91
CA ARG A 127 -0.75 -23.63 90.26
C ARG A 127 -2.27 -23.51 90.38
N TYR A 128 -2.92 -22.83 89.44
CA TYR A 128 -4.38 -22.72 89.40
C TYR A 128 -4.95 -23.91 88.64
N ILE A 129 -5.82 -24.66 89.33
CA ILE A 129 -6.42 -25.88 88.80
C ILE A 129 -7.50 -25.59 87.74
N PRO A 130 -8.39 -24.58 87.91
CA PRO A 130 -9.39 -24.27 86.88
C PRO A 130 -8.77 -23.94 85.52
N LEU A 131 -9.45 -24.32 84.44
CA LEU A 131 -8.98 -24.05 83.06
C LEU A 131 -9.43 -22.68 82.55
N ASP A 132 -10.32 -22.00 83.27
CA ASP A 132 -10.91 -20.71 82.93
C ASP A 132 -10.33 -19.53 83.74
N SER A 133 -9.23 -19.74 84.47
CA SER A 133 -8.61 -18.75 85.36
C SER A 133 -7.59 -17.81 84.68
N SER A 134 -7.55 -17.81 83.36
CA SER A 134 -6.65 -17.02 82.52
C SER A 134 -7.33 -16.73 81.20
N ASP A 135 -6.81 -15.78 80.43
CA ASP A 135 -7.32 -15.55 79.09
C ASP A 135 -7.16 -16.83 78.27
N HIS A 136 -8.23 -17.17 77.56
CA HIS A 136 -8.28 -18.43 76.84
C HIS A 136 -9.24 -18.34 75.66
N ILE A 137 -9.04 -19.29 74.75
CA ILE A 137 -9.90 -19.47 73.59
C ILE A 137 -10.71 -20.74 73.83
N ARG A 138 -12.03 -20.64 73.63
CA ARG A 138 -12.93 -21.78 73.60
C ARG A 138 -13.22 -22.10 72.15
N LEU A 139 -12.97 -23.34 71.76
CA LEU A 139 -13.32 -23.86 70.44
C LEU A 139 -14.33 -24.98 70.61
N GLU A 140 -15.48 -24.85 69.98
CA GLU A 140 -16.49 -25.89 69.94
C GLU A 140 -16.67 -26.39 68.50
N TYR A 141 -16.83 -27.70 68.32
CA TYR A 141 -17.17 -28.28 67.03
C TYR A 141 -18.07 -29.50 67.18
N LEU A 142 -18.79 -29.86 66.11
CA LEU A 142 -19.53 -31.12 66.02
C LEU A 142 -18.66 -32.18 65.33
N ASP A 143 -18.49 -33.32 65.99
CA ASP A 143 -17.84 -34.48 65.39
C ASP A 143 -18.76 -35.24 64.42
N GLU A 144 -18.22 -36.29 63.79
CA GLU A 144 -18.95 -37.15 62.84
C GLU A 144 -20.22 -37.79 63.42
N ASN A 145 -20.25 -38.02 64.74
CA ASN A 145 -21.36 -38.62 65.46
C ASN A 145 -22.34 -37.57 66.02
N ASN A 146 -22.21 -36.30 65.60
CA ASN A 146 -22.99 -35.17 66.09
C ASN A 146 -22.77 -34.89 67.58
N ASN A 147 -21.68 -35.39 68.17
CA ASN A 147 -21.30 -35.00 69.53
C ASN A 147 -20.60 -33.66 69.49
N ARG A 148 -21.02 -32.78 70.39
CA ARG A 148 -20.34 -31.52 70.62
C ARG A 148 -19.05 -31.75 71.39
N ARG A 149 -17.93 -31.40 70.78
CA ARG A 149 -16.60 -31.42 71.37
C ARG A 149 -16.23 -30.00 71.75
N ARG A 150 -15.68 -29.83 72.95
CA ARG A 150 -15.34 -28.53 73.53
C ARG A 150 -13.86 -28.53 73.88
N LEU A 151 -13.12 -27.56 73.38
CA LEU A 151 -11.69 -27.41 73.62
C LEU A 151 -11.41 -26.07 74.29
N VAL A 152 -10.57 -26.10 75.32
CA VAL A 152 -9.99 -24.90 75.94
C VAL A 152 -8.54 -24.80 75.52
N LEU A 153 -8.18 -23.67 74.95
CA LEU A 153 -6.85 -23.33 74.47
C LEU A 153 -6.30 -22.23 75.37
N LEU A 154 -5.18 -22.50 76.01
CA LEU A 154 -4.62 -21.68 77.07
C LEU A 154 -3.10 -21.67 76.97
N THR A 155 -2.46 -20.61 77.44
CA THR A 155 -1.00 -20.47 77.41
C THR A 155 -0.46 -19.91 78.71
N GLU A 156 0.73 -20.36 79.10
CA GLU A 156 1.46 -19.91 80.29
C GLU A 156 2.34 -18.66 80.00
N GLY A 157 2.44 -18.26 78.73
CA GLY A 157 3.22 -17.11 78.25
C GLY A 157 3.18 -17.03 76.72
N GLN A 158 4.13 -16.29 76.12
CA GLN A 158 4.27 -16.26 74.66
C GLN A 158 4.78 -17.62 74.14
N GLY A 159 4.26 -18.05 72.98
CA GLY A 159 4.64 -19.29 72.31
C GLY A 159 3.53 -20.35 72.33
N ASN A 160 3.88 -21.61 72.60
CA ASN A 160 2.99 -22.74 72.35
C ASN A 160 1.73 -22.73 73.23
N ILE A 161 0.58 -22.99 72.59
CA ILE A 161 -0.71 -23.12 73.25
C ILE A 161 -0.93 -24.57 73.68
N SER A 162 -1.39 -24.75 74.91
CA SER A 162 -1.82 -26.05 75.43
C SER A 162 -3.33 -26.21 75.27
N VAL A 163 -3.76 -27.37 74.77
CA VAL A 163 -5.16 -27.61 74.37
C VAL A 163 -5.75 -28.75 75.19
N TYR A 164 -6.91 -28.49 75.81
CA TYR A 164 -7.61 -29.44 76.66
C TYR A 164 -9.04 -29.66 76.19
N GLU A 165 -9.44 -30.91 76.02
CA GLU A 165 -10.82 -31.27 75.74
C GLU A 165 -11.66 -31.34 77.01
N VAL A 166 -12.85 -30.73 76.98
CA VAL A 166 -13.79 -30.62 78.10
C VAL A 166 -15.22 -31.09 77.73
N ASN A 167 -16.05 -31.42 78.73
CA ASN A 167 -17.35 -32.05 78.51
C ASN A 167 -18.49 -31.03 78.44
N LYS A 168 -18.74 -30.24 79.51
CA LYS A 168 -19.88 -29.29 79.57
C LYS A 168 -19.60 -28.05 80.41
N ASN A 169 -19.03 -28.21 81.60
CA ASN A 169 -18.69 -27.09 82.48
C ASN A 169 -17.22 -26.70 82.30
N TRP A 170 -16.99 -25.57 81.64
CA TRP A 170 -15.66 -25.00 81.35
C TRP A 170 -14.81 -24.78 82.62
N GLN A 171 -15.45 -24.59 83.78
CA GLN A 171 -14.81 -24.18 85.05
C GLN A 171 -14.39 -25.37 85.93
N THR A 172 -15.05 -26.53 85.83
CA THR A 172 -14.94 -27.58 86.86
C THR A 172 -13.96 -28.71 86.56
N TRP A 173 -13.37 -28.77 85.35
CA TRP A 173 -12.64 -29.98 84.98
C TRP A 173 -11.16 -29.94 85.30
N LYS A 174 -10.83 -30.44 86.51
CA LYS A 174 -9.46 -30.68 86.98
C LYS A 174 -8.62 -31.63 86.09
N ASN A 175 -9.26 -32.37 85.16
CA ASN A 175 -8.67 -33.43 84.35
C ASN A 175 -9.14 -33.36 82.88
N GLY A 176 -9.07 -32.18 82.24
CA GLY A 176 -9.23 -32.10 80.79
C GLY A 176 -8.24 -33.02 80.08
N ARG A 177 -8.65 -33.68 79.00
CA ARG A 177 -7.74 -34.55 78.24
C ARG A 177 -6.89 -33.66 77.34
N HIS A 178 -5.58 -33.64 77.55
CA HIS A 178 -4.67 -32.89 76.69
C HIS A 178 -4.75 -33.42 75.25
N ILE A 179 -4.83 -32.51 74.28
CA ILE A 179 -4.99 -32.80 72.86
C ILE A 179 -3.76 -32.30 72.09
N ASN A 180 -2.93 -33.23 71.62
CA ASN A 180 -1.75 -32.89 70.81
C ASN A 180 -2.08 -32.66 69.32
N ALA A 181 -3.30 -33.00 68.90
CA ALA A 181 -3.72 -32.91 67.50
C ALA A 181 -4.04 -31.48 67.06
N VAL A 182 -4.32 -30.58 68.01
CA VAL A 182 -4.45 -29.14 67.78
C VAL A 182 -3.16 -28.48 68.23
N PHE A 183 -2.58 -27.68 67.35
CA PHE A 183 -1.35 -26.94 67.63
C PHE A 183 -1.64 -25.45 67.51
N GLY A 184 -1.02 -24.64 68.36
CA GLY A 184 -1.15 -23.20 68.25
C GLY A 184 0.00 -22.43 68.85
N ASN A 185 0.16 -21.20 68.41
CA ASN A 185 1.14 -20.24 68.90
C ASN A 185 0.45 -18.93 69.29
N TRP A 186 0.85 -18.38 70.43
CA TRP A 186 0.35 -17.14 70.99
C TRP A 186 1.45 -16.08 70.99
N ARG A 187 1.22 -14.96 70.31
CA ARG A 187 2.15 -13.84 70.28
C ARG A 187 1.50 -12.58 70.83
N GLU A 188 2.17 -11.94 71.78
CA GLU A 188 1.75 -10.63 72.28
C GLU A 188 2.07 -9.52 71.29
N THR A 189 1.14 -8.58 71.12
CA THR A 189 1.28 -7.40 70.27
C THR A 189 1.15 -6.13 71.10
N LYS A 190 1.41 -4.96 70.49
CA LYS A 190 1.31 -3.66 71.19
C LYS A 190 -0.11 -3.34 71.68
N SER A 191 -1.13 -4.01 71.14
CA SER A 191 -2.54 -3.72 71.41
C SER A 191 -3.32 -4.93 71.95
N GLY A 192 -2.65 -6.06 72.19
CA GLY A 192 -3.27 -7.33 72.57
C GLY A 192 -2.42 -8.51 72.16
N TYR A 193 -2.99 -9.45 71.43
CA TYR A 193 -2.27 -10.65 71.02
C TYR A 193 -2.82 -11.24 69.72
N ASP A 194 -1.94 -11.93 69.01
CA ASP A 194 -2.24 -12.71 67.82
C ASP A 194 -2.16 -14.20 68.18
N VAL A 195 -3.07 -15.01 67.62
CA VAL A 195 -3.08 -16.44 67.81
C VAL A 195 -3.19 -17.17 66.49
N GLU A 196 -2.28 -18.11 66.29
CA GLU A 196 -2.30 -19.04 65.18
C GLU A 196 -2.71 -20.41 65.68
N LEU A 197 -3.70 -21.03 65.03
CA LEU A 197 -4.16 -22.37 65.35
C LEU A 197 -4.12 -23.25 64.11
N ARG A 198 -3.85 -24.53 64.33
CA ARG A 198 -3.96 -25.60 63.35
C ARG A 198 -4.70 -26.78 63.96
N LEU A 199 -5.77 -27.21 63.31
CA LEU A 199 -6.56 -28.37 63.71
C LEU A 199 -6.80 -29.32 62.51
N PRO A 200 -6.99 -30.63 62.75
CA PRO A 200 -7.23 -31.57 61.66
C PRO A 200 -8.56 -31.28 60.95
N ARG A 201 -8.53 -31.08 59.63
CA ARG A 201 -9.74 -30.79 58.85
C ARG A 201 -10.78 -31.90 58.93
N LYS A 202 -10.34 -33.16 59.03
CA LYS A 202 -11.21 -34.34 59.13
C LYS A 202 -12.24 -34.26 60.26
N TRP A 203 -11.94 -33.53 61.35
CA TRP A 203 -12.87 -33.36 62.47
C TRP A 203 -14.15 -32.62 62.08
N LEU A 204 -14.12 -31.89 60.97
CA LEU A 204 -15.18 -31.02 60.52
C LEU A 204 -15.86 -31.52 59.24
N GLU A 205 -15.36 -32.59 58.61
CA GLU A 205 -15.83 -33.03 57.28
C GLU A 205 -17.31 -33.40 57.25
N ALA A 206 -17.83 -34.03 58.31
CA ALA A 206 -19.20 -34.54 58.34
C ALA A 206 -20.28 -33.47 58.57
N LYS A 207 -20.00 -32.45 59.39
CA LYS A 207 -21.00 -31.47 59.83
C LYS A 207 -20.63 -30.02 59.55
N GLN A 208 -19.33 -29.71 59.40
CA GLN A 208 -18.82 -28.37 59.09
C GLN A 208 -19.44 -27.29 59.99
N ARG A 209 -19.35 -27.53 61.31
CA ARG A 209 -19.90 -26.65 62.34
C ARG A 209 -18.84 -26.40 63.40
N LEU A 210 -18.48 -25.14 63.60
CA LEU A 210 -17.46 -24.73 64.56
C LEU A 210 -17.84 -23.35 65.13
N SER A 211 -17.58 -23.12 66.40
CA SER A 211 -17.58 -21.78 66.98
C SER A 211 -16.29 -21.53 67.72
N LEU A 212 -15.91 -20.25 67.79
CA LEU A 212 -14.75 -19.81 68.53
C LEU A 212 -15.17 -18.66 69.44
N SER A 213 -14.73 -18.73 70.69
CA SER A 213 -14.97 -17.67 71.67
C SER A 213 -13.67 -17.26 72.34
N ILE A 214 -13.45 -15.96 72.45
CA ILE A 214 -12.40 -15.36 73.24
C ILE A 214 -12.96 -15.07 74.62
N VAL A 215 -12.25 -15.50 75.66
CA VAL A 215 -12.61 -15.22 77.05
C VAL A 215 -11.51 -14.41 77.69
N ASN A 216 -11.85 -13.18 78.05
CA ASN A 216 -11.00 -12.31 78.85
C ASN A 216 -11.31 -12.53 80.33
N VAL A 217 -10.27 -12.68 81.13
CA VAL A 217 -10.34 -12.89 82.58
C VAL A 217 -9.89 -11.63 83.29
N PHE A 218 -10.70 -11.13 84.21
CA PHE A 218 -10.36 -9.94 84.98
C PHE A 218 -9.64 -10.29 86.29
N GLY A 219 -8.61 -9.49 86.61
CA GLY A 219 -7.92 -9.51 87.89
C GLY A 219 -6.92 -10.66 88.04
N GLU A 220 -5.67 -10.34 88.36
CA GLU A 220 -4.62 -11.35 88.60
C GLU A 220 -4.93 -12.26 89.80
N ASN A 221 -5.76 -11.76 90.73
CA ASN A 221 -6.14 -12.42 91.98
C ASN A 221 -7.55 -13.04 91.93
N GLU A 222 -8.57 -12.32 91.40
CA GLU A 222 -9.93 -12.88 91.32
C GLU A 222 -10.07 -13.95 90.24
N ARG A 223 -9.39 -13.78 89.09
CA ARG A 223 -9.32 -14.74 87.97
C ARG A 223 -10.68 -15.32 87.54
N ASN A 224 -11.69 -14.45 87.45
CA ASN A 224 -13.02 -14.81 86.95
C ASN A 224 -13.20 -14.36 85.49
N PRO A 225 -13.87 -15.16 84.64
CA PRO A 225 -14.26 -14.72 83.30
C PRO A 225 -15.10 -13.45 83.38
N ASP A 226 -14.67 -12.41 82.67
CA ASP A 226 -15.32 -11.10 82.65
C ASP A 226 -16.10 -10.91 81.35
N THR A 227 -15.38 -10.96 80.23
CA THR A 227 -15.96 -10.72 78.90
C THR A 227 -15.77 -11.96 78.01
N ILE A 228 -16.85 -12.39 77.35
CA ILE A 228 -16.83 -13.46 76.35
C ILE A 228 -17.27 -12.89 75.01
N VAL A 229 -16.40 -12.93 74.02
CA VAL A 229 -16.68 -12.54 72.63
C VAL A 229 -16.74 -13.82 71.81
N SER A 230 -17.81 -14.03 71.02
CA SER A 230 -17.97 -15.27 70.25
C SER A 230 -18.37 -15.03 68.81
N THR A 231 -18.00 -15.97 67.94
CA THR A 231 -18.39 -15.98 66.53
C THR A 231 -19.88 -16.26 66.29
N HIS A 232 -20.62 -16.75 67.29
CA HIS A 232 -22.06 -17.03 67.19
C HIS A 232 -22.90 -15.99 67.96
N THR A 233 -24.18 -15.86 67.58
CA THR A 233 -25.11 -14.87 68.13
C THR A 233 -25.29 -15.01 69.64
N LEU A 234 -25.26 -13.88 70.35
CA LEU A 234 -25.47 -13.78 71.79
C LEU A 234 -26.96 -13.71 72.20
N ASP A 235 -27.87 -14.23 71.38
CA ASP A 235 -29.29 -14.32 71.73
C ASP A 235 -29.46 -15.34 72.89
N PRO A 236 -29.96 -14.94 74.06
CA PRO A 236 -30.08 -15.81 75.24
C PRO A 236 -30.78 -17.15 74.97
N ASP A 237 -31.78 -17.16 74.10
CA ASP A 237 -32.55 -18.38 73.76
C ASP A 237 -31.76 -19.31 72.83
N LEU A 238 -30.85 -18.76 72.00
CA LEU A 238 -29.96 -19.51 71.12
C LEU A 238 -28.61 -19.86 71.77
N ILE A 239 -28.20 -19.13 72.81
CA ILE A 239 -27.05 -19.44 73.66
C ILE A 239 -27.29 -20.77 74.40
N GLU A 240 -28.51 -21.00 74.93
CA GLU A 240 -28.85 -22.31 75.52
C GLU A 240 -28.99 -23.42 74.47
N ALA A 241 -29.39 -23.08 73.24
CA ALA A 241 -29.41 -24.01 72.10
C ALA A 241 -28.01 -24.33 71.54
N GLY A 242 -27.02 -23.46 71.79
CA GLY A 242 -25.61 -23.63 71.45
C GLY A 242 -25.34 -23.71 69.94
N VAL A 243 -26.06 -22.96 69.10
CA VAL A 243 -25.91 -23.08 67.64
C VAL A 243 -24.48 -22.72 67.22
N LEU A 244 -23.75 -23.69 66.65
CA LEU A 244 -22.38 -23.46 66.13
C LEU A 244 -22.45 -22.84 64.74
N ASN A 245 -21.45 -22.02 64.37
CA ASN A 245 -21.41 -21.44 63.04
C ASN A 245 -21.20 -22.54 61.97
N PRO A 246 -21.97 -22.51 60.86
CA PRO A 246 -21.59 -23.22 59.65
C PRO A 246 -20.21 -22.78 59.17
N LEU A 247 -19.38 -23.72 58.74
CA LEU A 247 -18.16 -23.44 58.00
C LEU A 247 -18.48 -23.50 56.51
N LEU A 248 -18.18 -22.41 55.81
CA LEU A 248 -18.46 -22.29 54.39
C LEU A 248 -17.19 -22.55 53.57
N PHE A 249 -17.11 -23.73 52.96
CA PHE A 249 -16.08 -24.09 52.00
C PHE A 249 -16.56 -23.84 50.56
N GLN A 250 -15.63 -23.70 49.64
CA GLN A 250 -15.92 -23.74 48.20
C GLN A 250 -16.57 -25.08 47.83
N SER A 251 -17.69 -25.02 47.11
CA SER A 251 -18.46 -26.20 46.71
C SER A 251 -17.76 -26.94 45.57
N GLN A 252 -17.46 -28.21 45.83
CA GLN A 252 -16.93 -29.13 44.80
C GLN A 252 -17.99 -29.47 43.76
N GLU A 253 -19.26 -29.44 44.15
CA GLU A 253 -20.42 -29.70 43.29
C GLU A 253 -20.59 -28.57 42.29
N ILE A 254 -20.66 -27.30 42.74
CA ILE A 254 -20.68 -26.13 41.84
C ILE A 254 -19.47 -26.19 40.91
N SER A 255 -18.28 -26.42 41.46
CA SER A 255 -17.06 -26.55 40.64
C SER A 255 -17.18 -27.68 39.60
N SER A 256 -17.75 -28.83 39.94
CA SER A 256 -17.91 -29.92 38.98
C SER A 256 -18.89 -29.59 37.86
N VAL A 257 -19.97 -28.86 38.17
CA VAL A 257 -20.97 -28.39 37.20
C VAL A 257 -20.35 -27.41 36.22
N ILE A 258 -19.66 -26.38 36.72
CA ILE A 258 -19.09 -25.33 35.87
C ILE A 258 -17.82 -25.77 35.13
N LYS A 259 -17.15 -26.84 35.58
CA LYS A 259 -15.95 -27.38 34.91
C LYS A 259 -16.23 -27.84 33.49
N ASN A 260 -17.42 -28.38 33.24
CA ASN A 260 -17.83 -28.87 31.93
C ASN A 260 -18.28 -27.74 30.98
N LEU A 261 -18.56 -26.56 31.53
CA LEU A 261 -18.98 -25.36 30.78
C LEU A 261 -17.80 -24.44 30.46
N LYS A 262 -16.59 -24.82 30.86
CA LYS A 262 -15.38 -24.03 30.69
C LYS A 262 -14.95 -24.01 29.22
N GLU A 263 -14.98 -22.83 28.59
CA GLU A 263 -14.20 -22.57 27.39
C GLU A 263 -12.70 -22.61 27.70
N SER A 264 -11.86 -23.05 26.75
CA SER A 264 -10.47 -23.47 26.97
C SER A 264 -9.55 -22.47 27.69
N GLU A 265 -9.93 -21.20 27.84
CA GLU A 265 -9.11 -20.15 28.45
C GLU A 265 -9.87 -19.17 29.37
N SER A 266 -11.17 -19.38 29.60
CA SER A 266 -11.95 -18.50 30.49
C SER A 266 -11.75 -18.87 31.96
N ARG A 267 -11.78 -17.84 32.81
CA ARG A 267 -11.83 -17.96 34.27
C ARG A 267 -13.27 -17.76 34.72
N ILE A 268 -13.77 -18.63 35.58
CA ILE A 268 -15.13 -18.59 36.09
C ILE A 268 -15.07 -18.46 37.60
N CYS A 269 -15.79 -17.49 38.14
CA CYS A 269 -16.00 -17.27 39.56
C CYS A 269 -17.48 -17.37 39.86
N VAL A 270 -17.84 -18.03 40.94
CA VAL A 270 -19.23 -18.07 41.42
C VAL A 270 -19.22 -17.53 42.84
N ILE A 271 -20.10 -16.57 43.12
CA ILE A 271 -20.27 -15.96 44.44
C ILE A 271 -21.72 -16.11 44.91
N ASP A 272 -21.93 -16.12 46.23
CA ASP A 272 -23.26 -16.05 46.83
C ASP A 272 -23.73 -14.59 47.01
N LYS A 273 -24.97 -14.42 47.49
CA LYS A 273 -25.57 -13.10 47.78
C LYS A 273 -24.84 -12.29 48.85
N TYR A 274 -24.00 -12.92 49.67
CA TYR A 274 -23.15 -12.27 50.66
C TYR A 274 -21.73 -11.98 50.13
N ARG A 275 -21.55 -12.05 48.80
CA ARG A 275 -20.29 -11.84 48.07
C ARG A 275 -19.21 -12.89 48.38
N ARG A 276 -19.53 -14.04 48.99
CA ARG A 276 -18.54 -15.07 49.31
C ARG A 276 -18.36 -16.02 48.14
N VAL A 277 -17.12 -16.40 47.85
CA VAL A 277 -16.81 -17.28 46.69
C VAL A 277 -17.26 -18.71 46.94
N ARG A 278 -18.12 -19.22 46.06
CA ARG A 278 -18.64 -20.59 46.11
C ARG A 278 -17.85 -21.54 45.21
N ALA A 279 -17.30 -21.07 44.09
CA ALA A 279 -16.46 -21.88 43.21
C ALA A 279 -15.55 -21.01 42.33
N VAL A 280 -14.39 -21.57 41.94
CA VAL A 280 -13.44 -20.93 41.01
C VAL A 280 -12.89 -21.96 40.04
N ILE A 281 -12.89 -21.64 38.74
CA ILE A 281 -12.32 -22.50 37.69
C ILE A 281 -11.47 -21.70 36.72
N GLY A 282 -10.32 -22.27 36.34
CA GLY A 282 -9.37 -21.61 35.44
C GLY A 282 -8.47 -20.61 36.17
N GLY A 283 -7.44 -20.12 35.48
CA GLY A 283 -6.41 -19.26 36.06
C GLY A 283 -5.27 -20.07 36.71
N GLY A 284 -4.12 -20.17 36.05
CA GLY A 284 -2.89 -20.65 36.69
C GLY A 284 -2.16 -19.48 37.38
N ARG A 285 -1.41 -19.74 38.46
CA ARG A 285 -0.50 -18.86 39.26
C ARG A 285 -0.98 -17.46 39.72
N ILE A 286 -1.88 -16.81 38.99
CA ILE A 286 -2.55 -15.54 39.33
C ILE A 286 -3.94 -15.91 39.87
N GLN A 287 -3.96 -16.52 41.04
CA GLN A 287 -5.11 -17.26 41.58
C GLN A 287 -6.07 -16.36 42.39
N ALA A 288 -5.88 -15.05 42.40
CA ALA A 288 -6.06 -14.30 43.64
C ALA A 288 -6.59 -12.85 43.57
N SER A 289 -7.25 -12.41 42.50
CA SER A 289 -7.71 -11.02 42.42
C SER A 289 -9.19 -10.88 42.10
N LEU A 290 -9.69 -11.34 40.95
CA LEU A 290 -11.12 -11.14 40.64
C LEU A 290 -12.05 -11.88 41.63
N CYS A 291 -11.67 -13.08 42.05
CA CYS A 291 -12.42 -13.87 43.04
C CYS A 291 -12.03 -13.56 44.49
N GLN A 292 -10.81 -13.09 44.76
CA GLN A 292 -10.35 -12.86 46.14
C GLN A 292 -10.42 -11.38 46.55
N ALA A 293 -10.47 -10.44 45.61
CA ALA A 293 -10.57 -9.00 45.84
C ALA A 293 -12.02 -8.52 45.75
N ILE A 294 -12.84 -9.04 46.67
CA ILE A 294 -14.21 -8.53 46.86
C ILE A 294 -14.19 -7.04 47.29
N ASP A 295 -13.06 -6.52 47.77
CA ASP A 295 -12.98 -5.20 48.40
C ASP A 295 -12.44 -4.02 47.55
N LYS A 296 -11.84 -4.21 46.36
CA LYS A 296 -11.30 -3.06 45.58
C LYS A 296 -11.55 -3.04 44.08
N VAL A 297 -11.86 -4.18 43.48
CA VAL A 297 -12.02 -4.34 42.02
C VAL A 297 -13.46 -4.69 41.63
N SER A 298 -14.21 -5.23 42.59
CA SER A 298 -15.44 -5.97 42.36
C SER A 298 -16.71 -5.26 42.83
N GLU A 299 -16.63 -4.26 43.73
CA GLU A 299 -17.83 -3.68 44.37
C GLU A 299 -18.85 -3.16 43.35
N THR A 300 -18.45 -2.25 42.45
CA THR A 300 -19.42 -1.67 41.51
C THR A 300 -20.01 -2.65 40.50
N LEU A 301 -19.29 -3.73 40.16
CA LEU A 301 -19.76 -4.75 39.22
C LEU A 301 -20.65 -5.76 39.94
N VAL A 302 -20.16 -6.34 41.03
CA VAL A 302 -20.90 -7.32 41.83
C VAL A 302 -22.14 -6.71 42.46
N ASP A 303 -22.09 -5.45 42.93
CA ASP A 303 -23.27 -4.79 43.48
C ASP A 303 -24.36 -4.58 42.44
N LYS A 304 -23.99 -4.13 41.25
CA LYS A 304 -24.96 -3.98 40.15
C LYS A 304 -25.59 -5.31 39.77
N VAL A 305 -24.81 -6.39 39.79
CA VAL A 305 -25.24 -7.74 39.40
C VAL A 305 -26.12 -8.36 40.49
N LEU A 306 -25.77 -8.18 41.76
CA LEU A 306 -26.60 -8.59 42.90
C LEU A 306 -27.87 -7.74 43.04
N LEU A 307 -27.95 -6.58 42.37
CA LEU A 307 -29.18 -5.80 42.17
C LEU A 307 -29.98 -6.25 40.93
N GLY A 308 -29.52 -7.26 40.20
CA GLY A 308 -30.21 -7.87 39.05
C GLY A 308 -29.78 -7.36 37.68
N ASN A 309 -28.72 -6.54 37.59
CA ASN A 309 -28.23 -6.05 36.30
C ASN A 309 -27.15 -6.95 35.71
N GLU A 310 -27.30 -7.29 34.43
CA GLU A 310 -26.22 -7.91 33.67
C GLU A 310 -25.18 -6.85 33.29
N GLN A 311 -23.90 -7.16 33.45
CA GLN A 311 -22.82 -6.23 33.15
C GLN A 311 -21.66 -6.98 32.49
N ALA A 312 -21.19 -6.46 31.34
CA ALA A 312 -19.91 -6.79 30.77
C ALA A 312 -19.05 -5.53 30.76
N THR A 313 -17.82 -5.61 31.28
CA THR A 313 -16.90 -4.49 31.36
C THR A 313 -15.46 -4.92 31.14
N ARG A 314 -14.62 -3.96 30.80
CA ARG A 314 -13.18 -4.13 30.65
C ARG A 314 -12.51 -3.69 31.93
N TYR A 315 -11.61 -4.51 32.43
CA TYR A 315 -10.88 -4.25 33.67
C TYR A 315 -9.38 -4.36 33.42
N GLU A 316 -8.59 -3.37 33.81
CA GLU A 316 -7.13 -3.46 33.74
C GLU A 316 -6.55 -3.98 35.06
N GLU A 317 -5.85 -5.11 35.00
CA GLU A 317 -5.29 -5.78 36.16
C GLU A 317 -3.83 -6.17 35.92
N PHE A 318 -2.91 -5.69 36.78
CA PHE A 318 -1.46 -5.94 36.64
C PHE A 318 -0.88 -5.66 35.24
N GLY A 319 -1.47 -4.69 34.54
CA GLY A 319 -1.13 -4.33 33.17
C GLY A 319 -1.82 -5.17 32.09
N GLU A 320 -2.61 -6.18 32.43
CA GLU A 320 -3.44 -6.96 31.50
C GLU A 320 -4.86 -6.43 31.45
N THR A 321 -5.42 -6.21 30.26
CA THR A 321 -6.85 -5.88 30.13
C THR A 321 -7.67 -7.18 30.08
N LEU A 322 -8.49 -7.39 31.10
CA LEU A 322 -9.44 -8.49 31.23
C LEU A 322 -10.82 -8.03 30.74
N ILE A 323 -11.50 -8.88 29.99
CA ILE A 323 -12.92 -8.73 29.69
C ILE A 323 -13.66 -9.55 30.74
N VAL A 324 -14.51 -8.92 31.54
CA VAL A 324 -15.27 -9.55 32.63
C VAL A 324 -16.76 -9.37 32.35
N ALA A 325 -17.49 -10.48 32.31
CA ALA A 325 -18.95 -10.49 32.28
C ALA A 325 -19.48 -11.07 33.60
N ALA A 326 -20.49 -10.43 34.16
CA ALA A 326 -21.09 -10.82 35.42
C ALA A 326 -22.62 -10.93 35.28
N PHE A 327 -23.16 -12.05 35.76
CA PHE A 327 -24.58 -12.40 35.63
C PHE A 327 -25.15 -12.88 36.97
N PRO A 328 -26.36 -12.44 37.36
CA PRO A 328 -27.01 -12.92 38.56
C PRO A 328 -27.48 -14.37 38.40
N VAL A 329 -27.45 -15.12 39.49
CA VAL A 329 -28.09 -16.44 39.61
C VAL A 329 -29.40 -16.25 40.36
N PHE A 330 -30.51 -16.66 39.74
CA PHE A 330 -31.84 -16.56 40.31
C PHE A 330 -32.30 -17.89 40.90
N ASP A 331 -33.00 -17.81 42.02
CA ASP A 331 -33.91 -18.84 42.53
C ASP A 331 -35.31 -18.24 42.52
N ASP A 332 -36.16 -18.71 41.60
CA ASP A 332 -37.41 -18.04 41.22
C ASP A 332 -37.18 -16.54 40.88
N ASP A 333 -37.57 -15.62 41.77
CA ASP A 333 -37.42 -14.16 41.62
C ASP A 333 -36.34 -13.56 42.55
N GLU A 334 -35.67 -14.37 43.40
CA GLU A 334 -34.62 -13.91 44.32
C GLU A 334 -33.22 -14.14 43.73
N ILE A 335 -32.34 -13.16 43.88
CA ILE A 335 -30.93 -13.29 43.48
C ILE A 335 -30.17 -14.00 44.61
N ILE A 336 -29.75 -15.23 44.35
CA ILE A 336 -29.02 -16.07 45.32
C ILE A 336 -27.50 -15.98 45.18
N GLY A 337 -27.02 -15.37 44.09
CA GLY A 337 -25.60 -15.19 43.83
C GLY A 337 -25.29 -14.60 42.47
N ALA A 338 -24.04 -14.70 42.04
CA ALA A 338 -23.61 -14.24 40.72
C ALA A 338 -22.49 -15.10 40.16
N VAL A 339 -22.39 -15.12 38.83
CA VAL A 339 -21.33 -15.74 38.05
C VAL A 339 -20.52 -14.64 37.39
N LEU A 340 -19.20 -14.68 37.55
CA LEU A 340 -18.27 -13.80 36.86
C LEU A 340 -17.40 -14.66 35.93
N VAL A 341 -17.39 -14.32 34.65
CA VAL A 341 -16.54 -14.95 33.64
C VAL A 341 -15.55 -13.92 33.13
N SER A 342 -14.26 -14.27 33.13
CA SER A 342 -13.22 -13.37 32.64
C SER A 342 -12.22 -14.02 31.70
N LYS A 343 -11.71 -13.24 30.76
CA LYS A 343 -10.70 -13.66 29.77
C LYS A 343 -9.72 -12.52 29.47
N ASN A 344 -8.45 -12.87 29.22
CA ASN A 344 -7.41 -11.88 28.89
C ASN A 344 -7.50 -11.45 27.41
N SER A 345 -7.57 -10.14 27.18
CA SER A 345 -7.69 -9.55 25.84
C SER A 345 -6.41 -9.62 24.99
N ARG A 346 -5.21 -9.64 25.59
CA ARG A 346 -3.93 -9.60 24.85
C ARG A 346 -3.69 -10.87 24.04
N GLN A 347 -4.11 -12.03 24.54
CA GLN A 347 -3.99 -13.30 23.83
C GLN A 347 -4.96 -13.39 22.63
N ILE A 348 -6.10 -12.69 22.69
CA ILE A 348 -7.08 -12.65 21.60
C ILE A 348 -6.57 -11.76 20.46
N LEU A 349 -5.93 -10.62 20.78
CA LEU A 349 -5.51 -9.63 19.79
C LEU A 349 -4.13 -9.89 19.18
N SER A 350 -3.22 -10.61 19.85
CA SER A 350 -1.83 -10.73 19.39
C SER A 350 -1.66 -11.56 18.12
N LEU A 351 -2.39 -12.67 17.98
CA LEU A 351 -2.27 -13.59 16.84
C LEU A 351 -2.77 -12.97 15.52
N GLN A 352 -3.71 -12.02 15.56
CA GLN A 352 -4.21 -11.34 14.36
C GLN A 352 -3.56 -9.97 14.14
N ARG A 353 -3.16 -9.26 15.19
CA ARG A 353 -2.60 -7.91 15.09
C ARG A 353 -1.29 -7.90 14.30
N ASP A 354 -0.43 -8.90 14.49
CA ASP A 354 0.84 -8.94 13.75
C ASP A 354 0.60 -9.28 12.28
N THR A 355 -0.31 -10.21 11.97
CA THR A 355 -0.72 -10.48 10.58
C THR A 355 -1.37 -9.27 9.92
N LEU A 356 -2.25 -8.54 10.61
CA LEU A 356 -2.89 -7.34 10.08
C LEU A 356 -1.89 -6.20 9.85
N LYS A 357 -0.93 -6.01 10.77
CA LYS A 357 0.18 -5.05 10.59
C LYS A 357 1.03 -5.43 9.40
N ASP A 358 1.39 -6.70 9.25
CA ASP A 358 2.19 -7.18 8.12
C ASP A 358 1.45 -6.96 6.80
N ILE A 359 0.14 -7.26 6.74
CA ILE A 359 -0.68 -6.99 5.55
C ILE A 359 -0.69 -5.49 5.24
N VAL A 360 -0.85 -4.61 6.24
CA VAL A 360 -0.85 -3.16 6.03
C VAL A 360 0.53 -2.67 5.57
N LEU A 361 1.63 -3.17 6.15
CA LEU A 361 2.98 -2.81 5.74
C LEU A 361 3.32 -3.30 4.33
N VAL A 362 2.95 -4.52 3.98
CA VAL A 362 3.14 -5.08 2.63
C VAL A 362 2.32 -4.32 1.61
N THR A 363 1.06 -4.00 1.91
CA THR A 363 0.19 -3.23 0.99
C THR A 363 0.68 -1.78 0.84
N LEU A 364 1.10 -1.12 1.92
CA LEU A 364 1.76 0.19 1.87
C LEU A 364 3.06 0.15 1.06
N GLY A 365 3.88 -0.89 1.24
CA GLY A 365 5.11 -1.09 0.49
C GLY A 365 4.85 -1.26 -1.01
N LEU A 366 3.86 -2.07 -1.39
CA LEU A 366 3.45 -2.26 -2.78
C LEU A 366 2.92 -0.94 -3.39
N PHE A 367 2.08 -0.21 -2.66
CA PHE A 367 1.59 1.08 -3.10
C PHE A 367 2.71 2.11 -3.27
N ALA A 368 3.64 2.19 -2.32
CA ALA A 368 4.80 3.06 -2.41
C ALA A 368 5.68 2.71 -3.62
N LEU A 369 5.87 1.42 -3.92
CA LEU A 369 6.61 0.96 -5.09
C LEU A 369 5.92 1.39 -6.39
N VAL A 370 4.61 1.16 -6.53
CA VAL A 370 3.83 1.58 -7.70
C VAL A 370 3.88 3.11 -7.85
N PHE A 371 3.77 3.83 -6.74
CA PHE A 371 3.82 5.28 -6.71
C PHE A 371 5.18 5.83 -7.17
N VAL A 372 6.28 5.32 -6.63
CA VAL A 372 7.64 5.70 -7.02
C VAL A 372 7.88 5.36 -8.50
N SER A 373 7.40 4.20 -8.96
CA SER A 373 7.46 3.82 -10.38
C SER A 373 6.73 4.82 -11.28
N LEU A 374 5.50 5.22 -10.92
CA LEU A 374 4.73 6.22 -11.66
C LEU A 374 5.41 7.60 -11.65
N LEU A 375 6.00 8.02 -10.52
CA LEU A 375 6.75 9.28 -10.44
C LEU A 375 7.99 9.26 -11.32
N ILE A 376 8.76 8.17 -11.30
CA ILE A 376 9.94 7.99 -12.16
C ILE A 376 9.51 8.02 -13.63
N PHE A 377 8.46 7.28 -14.00
CA PHE A 377 7.94 7.24 -15.36
C PHE A 377 7.45 8.62 -15.83
N SER A 378 6.68 9.32 -15.00
CA SER A 378 6.19 10.66 -15.31
C SER A 378 7.33 11.67 -15.45
N SER A 379 8.33 11.65 -14.57
CA SER A 379 9.50 12.52 -14.66
C SER A 379 10.34 12.21 -15.90
N TRP A 380 10.53 10.93 -16.20
CA TRP A 380 11.25 10.47 -17.39
C TRP A 380 10.57 10.94 -18.68
N LEU A 381 9.24 10.76 -18.79
CA LEU A 381 8.46 11.23 -19.94
C LEU A 381 8.52 12.77 -20.07
N ALA A 382 8.32 13.49 -18.97
CA ALA A 382 8.38 14.95 -18.96
C ALA A 382 9.75 15.49 -19.36
N PHE A 383 10.83 14.85 -18.89
CA PHE A 383 12.20 15.17 -19.30
C PHE A 383 12.38 15.01 -20.81
N ARG A 384 11.92 13.88 -21.36
CA ARG A 384 12.05 13.57 -22.79
C ARG A 384 11.27 14.54 -23.68
N ILE A 385 10.03 14.87 -23.30
CA ILE A 385 9.22 15.88 -24.00
C ILE A 385 9.88 17.25 -23.95
N ASN A 386 10.36 17.69 -22.78
CA ASN A 386 11.03 18.99 -22.67
C ASN A 386 12.35 19.03 -23.46
N ARG A 387 13.09 17.92 -23.50
CA ARG A 387 14.30 17.79 -24.31
C ARG A 387 13.96 17.95 -25.80
N LEU A 388 12.97 17.23 -26.31
CA LEU A 388 12.53 17.33 -27.70
C LEU A 388 12.06 18.75 -28.05
N LYS A 389 11.27 19.38 -27.17
CA LYS A 389 10.85 20.78 -27.30
C LYS A 389 12.05 21.72 -27.42
N ASN A 390 13.00 21.62 -26.49
CA ASN A 390 14.17 22.50 -26.46
C ASN A 390 15.08 22.29 -27.67
N GLN A 391 15.24 21.05 -28.12
CA GLN A 391 15.98 20.72 -29.35
C GLN A 391 15.32 21.34 -30.58
N THR A 392 14.00 21.24 -30.69
CA THR A 392 13.22 21.83 -31.79
C THR A 392 13.37 23.36 -31.81
N LEU A 393 13.32 24.00 -30.64
CA LEU A 393 13.51 25.45 -30.53
C LEU A 393 14.95 25.87 -30.85
N SER A 394 15.95 25.05 -30.53
CA SER A 394 17.36 25.37 -30.80
C SER A 394 17.79 25.24 -32.27
N VAL A 395 16.93 24.66 -33.11
CA VAL A 395 17.18 24.51 -34.56
C VAL A 395 16.90 25.83 -35.31
N ILE A 396 16.21 26.79 -34.68
CA ILE A 396 15.79 28.07 -35.27
C ILE A 396 16.49 29.22 -34.53
N ASP A 397 17.25 30.05 -35.25
CA ASP A 397 17.85 31.30 -34.75
C ASP A 397 16.78 32.33 -34.34
N ASP A 398 17.14 33.31 -33.52
CA ASP A 398 16.33 34.52 -33.23
C ASP A 398 15.96 35.28 -34.51
N SER A 399 16.72 35.08 -35.59
CA SER A 399 16.46 35.60 -36.94
C SER A 399 15.50 34.75 -37.78
N GLY A 400 14.97 33.64 -37.24
CA GLY A 400 14.12 32.69 -37.97
C GLY A 400 14.86 31.79 -38.99
N ARG A 401 16.19 31.70 -38.90
CA ARG A 401 17.04 30.93 -39.84
C ARG A 401 17.50 29.60 -39.22
N PHE A 402 17.59 28.55 -40.04
CA PHE A 402 18.02 27.22 -39.61
C PHE A 402 19.56 27.15 -39.48
N ILE A 403 20.09 26.85 -38.28
CA ILE A 403 21.54 27.01 -38.01
C ILE A 403 22.37 25.73 -38.20
N LYS A 404 21.79 24.52 -38.21
CA LYS A 404 22.57 23.25 -38.30
C LYS A 404 21.75 22.02 -38.70
N ASN A 405 22.47 20.93 -39.05
CA ASN A 405 21.93 19.61 -39.38
C ASN A 405 20.80 19.18 -38.41
N ILE A 406 19.62 18.90 -38.96
CA ILE A 406 18.40 18.54 -38.24
C ILE A 406 18.53 17.08 -37.76
N ASN A 407 19.29 16.85 -36.70
CA ASN A 407 19.36 15.53 -36.07
C ASN A 407 18.76 15.58 -34.67
N LEU A 408 17.46 15.26 -34.59
CA LEU A 408 16.78 15.08 -33.32
C LEU A 408 17.22 13.74 -32.71
N SER A 409 17.81 13.77 -31.52
CA SER A 409 18.46 12.61 -30.89
C SER A 409 17.51 11.45 -30.54
N ASP A 410 16.20 11.67 -30.57
CA ASP A 410 15.18 10.67 -30.22
C ASP A 410 14.63 9.88 -31.42
N THR A 411 15.10 10.15 -32.64
CA THR A 411 14.64 9.51 -33.89
C THR A 411 14.86 7.99 -33.95
N ASN A 412 15.82 7.47 -33.19
CA ASN A 412 16.14 6.04 -33.15
C ASN A 412 15.24 5.22 -32.23
N HIS A 413 14.41 5.84 -31.40
CA HIS A 413 13.49 5.12 -30.53
C HIS A 413 12.24 4.67 -31.30
N ARG A 414 11.75 3.46 -31.01
CA ARG A 414 10.61 2.82 -31.68
C ARG A 414 9.27 3.02 -30.94
N ASP A 415 9.20 4.07 -30.11
CA ASP A 415 7.99 4.46 -29.39
C ASP A 415 7.33 5.69 -30.03
N GLU A 416 6.17 6.09 -29.49
CA GLU A 416 5.35 7.20 -29.98
C GLU A 416 6.10 8.53 -29.93
N ILE A 417 7.01 8.69 -28.96
CA ILE A 417 7.86 9.88 -28.85
C ILE A 417 8.95 9.89 -29.94
N GLY A 418 9.52 8.73 -30.28
CA GLY A 418 10.43 8.58 -31.41
C GLY A 418 9.73 8.82 -32.76
N GLU A 419 8.48 8.37 -32.91
CA GLU A 419 7.64 8.68 -34.08
C GLU A 419 7.36 10.18 -34.21
N LEU A 420 6.99 10.83 -33.09
CA LEU A 420 6.81 12.28 -33.05
C LEU A 420 8.11 13.01 -33.44
N SER A 421 9.25 12.55 -32.93
CA SER A 421 10.57 13.10 -33.30
C SER A 421 10.84 12.96 -34.79
N ARG A 422 10.52 11.81 -35.42
CA ARG A 422 10.69 11.61 -36.88
C ARG A 422 9.79 12.55 -37.68
N SER A 423 8.52 12.69 -37.28
CA SER A 423 7.57 13.59 -37.93
C SER A 423 8.02 15.07 -37.85
N PHE A 424 8.50 15.51 -36.68
CA PHE A 424 9.08 16.86 -36.51
C PHE A 424 10.33 17.07 -37.36
N SER A 425 11.25 16.10 -37.40
CA SER A 425 12.43 16.14 -38.27
C SER A 425 12.05 16.29 -39.75
N SER A 426 11.05 15.53 -40.22
CA SER A 426 10.57 15.61 -41.61
C SER A 426 9.98 16.98 -41.96
N LEU A 427 9.20 17.57 -41.04
CA LEU A 427 8.65 18.91 -41.23
C LEU A 427 9.75 19.98 -41.29
N LEU A 428 10.72 19.93 -40.39
CA LEU A 428 11.85 20.86 -40.37
C LEU A 428 12.68 20.77 -41.67
N ASP A 429 12.89 19.55 -42.19
CA ASP A 429 13.63 19.32 -43.43
C ASP A 429 12.88 19.85 -44.67
N LYS A 430 11.55 19.68 -44.73
CA LYS A 430 10.70 20.30 -45.77
C LYS A 430 10.77 21.83 -45.72
N LEU A 431 10.68 22.41 -44.52
CA LEU A 431 10.77 23.87 -44.34
C LEU A 431 12.14 24.40 -44.77
N ASN A 432 13.23 23.73 -44.41
CA ASN A 432 14.58 24.13 -44.78
C ASN A 432 14.81 24.12 -46.30
N ARG A 433 14.30 23.10 -47.02
CA ARG A 433 14.33 23.07 -48.49
C ARG A 433 13.55 24.22 -49.11
N TYR A 434 12.36 24.50 -48.59
CA TYR A 434 11.51 25.59 -49.07
C TYR A 434 12.16 26.97 -48.86
N THR A 435 12.77 27.21 -47.70
CA THR A 435 13.50 28.46 -47.44
C THR A 435 14.73 28.60 -48.34
N GLY A 436 15.48 27.51 -48.59
CA GLY A 436 16.63 27.54 -49.50
C GLY A 436 16.24 27.87 -50.95
N PHE A 437 15.11 27.37 -51.43
CA PHE A 437 14.56 27.75 -52.73
C PHE A 437 14.27 29.26 -52.82
N LEU A 438 13.59 29.81 -51.81
CA LEU A 438 13.26 31.24 -51.76
C LEU A 438 14.48 32.16 -51.67
N GLU A 439 15.60 31.72 -51.10
CA GLU A 439 16.83 32.53 -51.02
C GLU A 439 17.63 32.57 -52.34
N THR A 440 17.51 31.53 -53.16
CA THR A 440 18.35 31.33 -54.35
C THR A 440 17.67 31.87 -55.62
N VAL A 441 16.35 31.73 -55.72
CA VAL A 441 15.55 32.10 -56.89
C VAL A 441 15.58 33.61 -57.21
N PRO A 442 15.39 34.55 -56.26
CA PRO A 442 15.38 35.98 -56.56
C PRO A 442 16.73 36.49 -57.06
N ARG A 443 17.83 35.95 -56.52
CA ARG A 443 19.19 36.33 -56.91
C ARG A 443 19.49 35.92 -58.34
N MET A 444 19.03 34.73 -58.72
CA MET A 444 19.24 34.18 -60.05
C MET A 444 18.34 34.84 -61.10
N LEU A 445 17.05 35.03 -60.78
CA LEU A 445 16.09 35.80 -61.61
C LEU A 445 16.65 37.17 -61.97
N ARG A 446 17.27 37.85 -61.00
CA ARG A 446 17.88 39.16 -61.23
C ARG A 446 18.97 39.12 -62.29
N HIS A 447 19.83 38.10 -62.30
CA HIS A 447 20.91 38.03 -63.30
C HIS A 447 20.41 37.60 -64.69
N GLU A 448 19.51 36.62 -64.75
CA GLU A 448 19.05 36.05 -66.02
C GLU A 448 17.98 36.90 -66.72
N ILE A 449 17.18 37.70 -65.99
CA ILE A 449 16.21 38.62 -66.60
C ILE A 449 16.87 39.94 -67.00
N LEU A 450 17.80 40.48 -66.19
CA LEU A 450 18.40 41.79 -66.49
C LEU A 450 19.25 41.76 -67.77
N ASN A 451 19.92 40.65 -68.07
CA ASN A 451 20.75 40.51 -69.27
C ASN A 451 19.96 40.70 -70.59
N PRO A 452 18.90 39.92 -70.89
CA PRO A 452 18.11 40.11 -72.10
C PRO A 452 17.34 41.44 -72.10
N VAL A 453 16.88 41.94 -70.94
CA VAL A 453 16.24 43.28 -70.84
C VAL A 453 17.21 44.39 -71.27
N ASN A 454 18.48 44.29 -70.87
CA ASN A 454 19.52 45.22 -71.31
C ASN A 454 19.78 45.08 -72.82
N THR A 455 19.81 43.86 -73.36
CA THR A 455 19.98 43.62 -74.81
C THR A 455 18.83 44.19 -75.63
N ILE A 456 17.57 44.05 -75.18
CA ILE A 456 16.41 44.69 -75.81
C ILE A 456 16.55 46.20 -75.76
N SER A 457 16.92 46.75 -74.60
CA SER A 457 17.06 48.19 -74.40
C SER A 457 18.14 48.79 -75.30
N MET A 458 19.31 48.16 -75.39
CA MET A 458 20.39 48.57 -76.29
C MET A 458 20.01 48.44 -77.77
N SER A 459 19.32 47.35 -78.15
CA SER A 459 18.88 47.15 -79.53
C SER A 459 17.84 48.19 -79.96
N LEU A 460 16.91 48.55 -79.06
CA LEU A 460 15.94 49.63 -79.29
C LEU A 460 16.59 51.02 -79.32
N GLN A 461 17.58 51.29 -78.46
CA GLN A 461 18.36 52.53 -78.50
C GLN A 461 19.12 52.67 -79.82
N ASN A 462 19.76 51.59 -80.29
CA ASN A 462 20.45 51.56 -81.57
C ASN A 462 19.47 51.80 -82.73
N LEU A 463 18.29 51.18 -82.71
CA LEU A 463 17.23 51.43 -83.71
C LEU A 463 16.77 52.89 -83.71
N GLN A 464 16.55 53.48 -82.54
CA GLN A 464 16.14 54.88 -82.40
C GLN A 464 17.22 55.83 -82.92
N GLN A 465 18.50 55.53 -82.65
CA GLN A 465 19.64 56.32 -83.10
C GLN A 465 19.83 56.22 -84.62
N SER A 466 19.72 55.01 -85.19
CA SER A 466 19.79 54.80 -86.64
C SER A 466 18.64 55.47 -87.39
N MET A 467 17.42 55.47 -86.82
CA MET A 467 16.28 56.23 -87.38
C MET A 467 16.48 57.75 -87.30
N SER A 468 17.19 58.26 -86.28
CA SER A 468 17.42 59.70 -86.10
C SER A 468 18.51 60.27 -87.02
N GLN A 469 19.42 59.43 -87.54
CA GLN A 469 20.59 59.87 -88.32
C GLN A 469 20.42 59.77 -89.86
N SER A 470 19.24 59.36 -90.38
CA SER A 470 18.95 59.24 -91.82
C SER A 470 20.06 58.51 -92.64
N LYS A 471 20.74 57.55 -92.00
CA LYS A 471 21.64 56.55 -92.60
C LYS A 471 21.13 55.18 -92.19
N GLY A 472 19.97 54.79 -92.68
CA GLY A 472 19.39 53.49 -92.41
C GLY A 472 19.81 52.50 -93.49
N ASP A 473 20.89 51.75 -93.28
CA ASP A 473 21.03 50.49 -94.00
C ASP A 473 19.94 49.55 -93.48
N SER A 474 19.12 49.00 -94.38
CA SER A 474 17.99 48.15 -93.97
C SER A 474 18.48 46.90 -93.22
N ALA A 475 19.74 46.49 -93.48
CA ALA A 475 20.40 45.40 -92.79
C ALA A 475 20.57 45.64 -91.28
N ASP A 476 21.03 46.82 -90.85
CA ASP A 476 21.26 47.15 -89.43
C ASP A 476 19.94 47.23 -88.65
N THR A 477 18.89 47.74 -89.29
CA THR A 477 17.55 47.80 -88.69
C THR A 477 16.96 46.41 -88.49
N ILE A 478 17.04 45.56 -89.52
CA ILE A 478 16.58 44.17 -89.45
C ILE A 478 17.40 43.37 -88.41
N GLN A 479 18.72 43.62 -88.32
CA GLN A 479 19.58 42.97 -87.34
C GLN A 479 19.22 43.36 -85.89
N ASN A 480 19.04 44.65 -85.60
CA ASN A 480 18.69 45.10 -84.25
C ASN A 480 17.28 44.64 -83.84
N ILE A 481 16.31 44.62 -84.76
CA ILE A 481 14.98 44.03 -84.51
C ILE A 481 15.10 42.52 -84.26
N GLY A 482 15.94 41.82 -85.02
CA GLY A 482 16.24 40.40 -84.82
C GLY A 482 16.85 40.12 -83.43
N LEU A 483 17.80 40.95 -82.98
CA LEU A 483 18.41 40.85 -81.65
C LEU A 483 17.39 41.08 -80.53
N ALA A 484 16.52 42.09 -80.66
CA ALA A 484 15.47 42.36 -79.69
C ALA A 484 14.44 41.21 -79.62
N ASN A 485 14.00 40.70 -80.77
CA ASN A 485 13.07 39.56 -80.82
C ASN A 485 13.68 38.29 -80.20
N ASN A 486 14.96 38.01 -80.46
CA ASN A 486 15.66 36.89 -79.83
C ASN A 486 15.74 37.05 -78.30
N ALA A 487 15.98 38.27 -77.81
CA ALA A 487 15.99 38.54 -76.38
C ALA A 487 14.60 38.45 -75.73
N ILE A 488 13.52 38.80 -76.44
CA ILE A 488 12.13 38.58 -76.00
C ILE A 488 11.82 37.09 -75.93
N LEU A 489 12.18 36.32 -76.95
CA LEU A 489 12.02 34.86 -76.95
C LEU A 489 12.81 34.21 -75.81
N GLN A 490 14.01 34.72 -75.52
CA GLN A 490 14.80 34.28 -74.37
C GLN A 490 14.08 34.56 -73.04
N LEU A 491 13.49 35.74 -72.85
CA LEU A 491 12.69 36.04 -71.65
C LEU A 491 11.46 35.13 -71.52
N GLN A 492 10.76 34.87 -72.62
CA GLN A 492 9.62 33.95 -72.63
C GLN A 492 10.04 32.53 -72.24
N LEU A 493 11.18 32.05 -72.74
CA LEU A 493 11.77 30.76 -72.37
C LEU A 493 12.18 30.71 -70.89
N ILE A 494 12.78 31.78 -70.35
CA ILE A 494 13.13 31.90 -68.92
C ILE A 494 11.88 31.80 -68.04
N VAL A 495 10.84 32.58 -68.33
CA VAL A 495 9.60 32.59 -67.55
C VAL A 495 8.86 31.25 -67.63
N SER A 496 8.77 30.68 -68.83
CA SER A 496 8.16 29.37 -69.04
C SER A 496 8.90 28.28 -68.25
N SER A 497 10.23 28.24 -68.34
CA SER A 497 11.03 27.22 -67.66
C SER A 497 11.02 27.39 -66.13
N LEU A 498 10.95 28.63 -65.62
CA LEU A 498 10.82 28.90 -64.17
C LEU A 498 9.45 28.46 -63.65
N THR A 499 8.41 28.67 -64.44
CA THR A 499 7.04 28.26 -64.12
C THR A 499 6.93 26.74 -64.17
N GLU A 500 7.58 26.07 -65.13
CA GLU A 500 7.71 24.60 -65.21
C GLU A 500 8.43 24.06 -63.96
N ALA A 501 9.58 24.65 -63.58
CA ALA A 501 10.34 24.23 -62.40
C ALA A 501 9.61 24.48 -61.07
N ALA A 502 8.85 25.58 -60.95
CA ALA A 502 8.10 25.90 -59.74
C ALA A 502 6.80 25.09 -59.61
N SER A 503 6.19 24.68 -60.74
CA SER A 503 4.95 23.91 -60.75
C SER A 503 5.18 22.40 -60.67
N ILE A 504 6.36 21.88 -61.02
CA ILE A 504 6.58 20.43 -61.10
C ILE A 504 6.37 19.72 -59.75
N ASP A 505 6.85 20.27 -58.62
CA ASP A 505 6.68 19.65 -57.30
C ASP A 505 5.20 19.59 -56.85
N GLY A 506 4.42 20.62 -57.19
CA GLY A 506 2.99 20.69 -56.90
C GLY A 506 2.12 19.87 -57.86
N ALA A 507 2.54 19.75 -59.12
CA ALA A 507 1.83 18.96 -60.12
C ALA A 507 2.04 17.44 -59.92
N LEU A 508 3.27 17.03 -59.57
CA LEU A 508 3.58 15.62 -59.27
C LEU A 508 2.80 15.11 -58.05
N THR A 509 2.49 15.95 -57.08
CA THR A 509 1.73 15.52 -55.89
C THR A 509 0.23 15.33 -56.14
N GLN A 510 -0.31 15.87 -57.23
CA GLN A 510 -1.72 15.72 -57.61
C GLN A 510 -1.94 14.62 -58.66
N ASP A 511 -0.88 14.22 -59.37
CA ASP A 511 -0.95 13.16 -60.37
C ASP A 511 -1.14 11.78 -59.70
N GLU A 512 -2.04 10.96 -60.27
CA GLU A 512 -2.22 9.57 -59.85
C GLU A 512 -1.27 8.64 -60.63
N LEU A 513 -0.73 7.63 -59.93
CA LEU A 513 0.11 6.59 -60.54
C LEU A 513 -0.79 5.43 -60.97
N ALA A 514 -0.68 5.03 -62.24
CA ALA A 514 -1.38 3.90 -62.82
C ALA A 514 -0.38 2.84 -63.33
N ILE A 515 -0.83 1.59 -63.44
CA ILE A 515 -0.03 0.55 -64.08
C ILE A 515 -0.17 0.70 -65.59
N PHE A 516 0.94 0.91 -66.30
CA PHE A 516 0.96 1.01 -67.76
C PHE A 516 2.14 0.25 -68.37
N ASP A 517 2.04 -0.09 -69.66
CA ASP A 517 3.08 -0.82 -70.40
C ASP A 517 4.16 0.16 -70.90
N ILE A 518 5.32 0.18 -70.25
CA ILE A 518 6.43 1.06 -70.61
C ILE A 518 7.10 0.66 -71.93
N ALA A 519 7.07 -0.63 -72.29
CA ALA A 519 7.64 -1.12 -73.53
C ALA A 519 6.79 -0.65 -74.73
N ALA A 520 5.46 -0.71 -74.60
CA ALA A 520 4.55 -0.14 -75.58
C ALA A 520 4.76 1.38 -75.72
N LEU A 521 4.81 2.10 -74.59
CA LEU A 521 5.03 3.56 -74.58
C LEU A 521 6.35 3.96 -75.25
N LEU A 522 7.47 3.31 -74.93
CA LEU A 522 8.78 3.64 -75.51
C LEU A 522 8.84 3.33 -77.01
N SER A 523 8.32 2.18 -77.43
CA SER A 523 8.33 1.80 -78.85
C SER A 523 7.49 2.78 -79.71
N GLU A 524 6.32 3.18 -79.20
CA GLU A 524 5.46 4.17 -79.86
C GLU A 524 6.09 5.57 -79.84
N TYR A 525 6.64 5.98 -78.70
CA TYR A 525 7.31 7.27 -78.54
C TYR A 525 8.49 7.45 -79.51
N VAL A 526 9.36 6.44 -79.64
CA VAL A 526 10.51 6.50 -80.55
C VAL A 526 10.05 6.54 -82.02
N LYS A 527 9.05 5.73 -82.37
CA LYS A 527 8.46 5.73 -83.73
C LYS A 527 7.88 7.10 -84.10
N ASN A 528 7.12 7.71 -83.18
CA ASN A 528 6.52 9.03 -83.38
C ASN A 528 7.59 10.13 -83.42
N SER A 529 8.66 10.00 -82.63
CA SER A 529 9.78 10.95 -82.62
C SER A 529 10.60 10.87 -83.92
N GLN A 530 10.82 9.68 -84.48
CA GLN A 530 11.49 9.50 -85.77
C GLN A 530 10.75 10.15 -86.95
N LEU A 531 9.41 10.18 -86.91
CA LEU A 531 8.59 10.88 -87.91
C LEU A 531 8.73 12.39 -87.83
N LYS A 532 8.92 12.94 -86.63
CA LYS A 532 9.08 14.38 -86.39
C LYS A 532 10.50 14.89 -86.68
N HIS A 533 11.50 14.02 -86.60
CA HIS A 533 12.91 14.35 -86.83
C HIS A 533 13.54 13.43 -87.91
N PRO A 534 13.08 13.50 -89.18
CA PRO A 534 13.57 12.64 -90.26
C PRO A 534 15.07 12.75 -90.54
N GLU A 535 15.69 13.87 -90.13
CA GLU A 535 17.12 14.14 -90.23
C GLU A 535 18.00 13.40 -89.22
N THR A 536 17.42 12.80 -88.18
CA THR A 536 18.15 12.08 -87.12
C THR A 536 17.76 10.61 -87.08
N LYS A 537 18.70 9.71 -86.75
CA LYS A 537 18.44 8.27 -86.64
C LYS A 537 18.10 7.93 -85.19
N LEU A 538 16.83 7.69 -84.90
CA LEU A 538 16.33 7.26 -83.59
C LEU A 538 16.04 5.76 -83.63
N ARG A 539 16.66 4.98 -82.74
CA ARG A 539 16.50 3.52 -82.69
C ARG A 539 16.00 3.08 -81.32
N TYR A 540 14.93 2.28 -81.31
CA TYR A 540 14.48 1.57 -80.10
C TYR A 540 15.12 0.17 -80.02
N GLN A 541 15.63 -0.20 -78.85
CA GLN A 541 16.20 -1.51 -78.55
C GLN A 541 15.55 -2.07 -77.28
N GLY A 542 14.69 -3.08 -77.41
CA GLY A 542 14.00 -3.69 -76.29
C GLY A 542 12.81 -4.53 -76.73
N VAL A 543 12.06 -5.05 -75.77
CA VAL A 543 10.75 -5.67 -76.02
C VAL A 543 9.73 -4.58 -76.40
N ASN A 544 8.79 -4.89 -77.29
CA ASN A 544 7.82 -3.89 -77.79
C ASN A 544 6.57 -3.77 -76.89
N ASN A 545 6.29 -4.76 -76.04
CA ASN A 545 5.17 -4.77 -75.10
C ASN A 545 5.44 -5.76 -73.96
N GLY A 546 4.59 -5.74 -72.94
CA GLY A 546 4.59 -6.72 -71.84
C GLY A 546 5.44 -6.32 -70.63
N VAL A 547 5.88 -5.06 -70.52
CA VAL A 547 6.61 -4.57 -69.34
C VAL A 547 5.76 -3.55 -68.63
N PHE A 548 5.15 -3.94 -67.51
CA PHE A 548 4.26 -3.07 -66.76
C PHE A 548 5.00 -2.37 -65.61
N VAL A 549 4.86 -1.05 -65.52
CA VAL A 549 5.41 -0.23 -64.43
C VAL A 549 4.31 0.60 -63.78
N LEU A 550 4.44 0.85 -62.49
CA LEU A 550 3.59 1.80 -61.78
C LEU A 550 4.12 3.22 -62.02
N GLY A 551 3.33 4.06 -62.67
CA GLY A 551 3.75 5.40 -63.02
C GLY A 551 2.68 6.26 -63.66
N ASN A 552 3.07 7.46 -64.07
CA ASN A 552 2.27 8.35 -64.87
C ASN A 552 2.89 8.42 -66.28
N ASP A 553 2.14 7.93 -67.26
CA ASP A 553 2.55 7.83 -68.66
C ASP A 553 2.88 9.21 -69.27
N LEU A 554 2.06 10.23 -69.00
CA LEU A 554 2.28 11.61 -69.47
C LEU A 554 3.59 12.19 -68.91
N ARG A 555 3.88 11.99 -67.63
CA ARG A 555 5.15 12.41 -67.02
C ARG A 555 6.32 11.64 -67.55
N MET A 556 6.15 10.35 -67.85
CA MET A 556 7.20 9.56 -68.47
C MET A 556 7.54 10.07 -69.87
N VAL A 557 6.54 10.41 -70.69
CA VAL A 557 6.74 11.07 -71.98
C VAL A 557 7.46 12.42 -71.81
N GLN A 558 7.07 13.22 -70.81
CA GLN A 558 7.74 14.49 -70.51
C GLN A 558 9.23 14.29 -70.15
N LEU A 559 9.55 13.28 -69.33
CA LEU A 559 10.94 12.93 -69.02
C LEU A 559 11.69 12.52 -70.30
N LEU A 560 11.09 11.66 -71.12
CA LEU A 560 11.70 11.20 -72.37
C LEU A 560 11.95 12.34 -73.35
N ASP A 561 11.03 13.31 -73.46
CA ASP A 561 11.22 14.51 -74.27
C ASP A 561 12.44 15.31 -73.82
N LYS A 562 12.58 15.56 -72.51
CA LYS A 562 13.74 16.28 -71.98
C LYS A 562 15.05 15.51 -72.22
N LEU A 563 15.05 14.18 -72.09
CA LEU A 563 16.25 13.37 -72.37
C LEU A 563 16.57 13.31 -73.87
N LYS A 564 15.55 13.17 -74.72
CA LYS A 564 15.67 13.17 -76.18
C LYS A 564 16.22 14.51 -76.69
N ASP A 565 15.67 15.62 -76.23
CA ASP A 565 16.10 16.96 -76.65
C ASP A 565 17.57 17.19 -76.24
N ASN A 566 17.96 16.77 -75.02
CA ASN A 566 19.36 16.78 -74.62
C ASN A 566 20.24 15.87 -75.50
N ALA A 567 19.78 14.65 -75.81
CA ALA A 567 20.53 13.72 -76.65
C ALA A 567 20.72 14.27 -78.08
N LEU A 568 19.70 14.93 -78.64
CA LEU A 568 19.77 15.58 -79.95
C LEU A 568 20.76 16.75 -79.94
N ASP A 569 20.70 17.62 -78.93
CA ASP A 569 21.55 18.81 -78.80
C ASP A 569 23.06 18.52 -78.69
N PHE A 570 23.42 17.36 -78.15
CA PHE A 570 24.81 16.96 -77.90
C PHE A 570 25.26 15.76 -78.75
N SER A 571 24.49 15.37 -79.75
CA SER A 571 24.86 14.31 -80.70
C SER A 571 25.77 14.82 -81.82
N LEU A 572 26.73 14.00 -82.27
CA LEU A 572 27.50 14.24 -83.50
C LEU A 572 26.60 14.05 -84.73
N GLU A 573 26.84 14.82 -85.80
CA GLU A 573 26.05 14.71 -87.03
C GLU A 573 26.06 13.28 -87.60
N ASN A 574 24.90 12.80 -88.05
CA ASN A 574 24.67 11.46 -88.61
C ASN A 574 24.87 10.26 -87.65
N THR A 575 25.04 10.49 -86.35
CA THR A 575 25.05 9.42 -85.34
C THR A 575 23.64 9.00 -84.94
N GLU A 576 23.49 7.79 -84.42
CA GLU A 576 22.19 7.29 -83.97
C GLU A 576 22.00 7.52 -82.46
N ILE A 577 20.77 7.92 -82.09
CA ILE A 577 20.36 8.01 -80.69
C ILE A 577 19.55 6.76 -80.36
N VAL A 578 20.02 5.99 -79.38
CA VAL A 578 19.43 4.70 -79.02
C VAL A 578 18.63 4.82 -77.72
N PHE A 579 17.37 4.40 -77.76
CA PHE A 579 16.52 4.21 -76.58
C PHE A 579 16.50 2.72 -76.26
N GLN A 580 17.16 2.34 -75.17
CA GLN A 580 17.29 0.95 -74.76
C GLN A 580 16.46 0.68 -73.49
N LEU A 581 15.68 -0.40 -73.52
CA LEU A 581 14.92 -0.92 -72.38
C LEU A 581 15.51 -2.25 -71.93
N ASP A 582 16.07 -2.28 -70.72
CA ASP A 582 16.63 -3.49 -70.12
C ASP A 582 15.87 -3.88 -68.84
N ILE A 583 15.66 -5.18 -68.64
CA ILE A 583 14.97 -5.73 -67.47
C ILE A 583 15.99 -6.53 -66.67
N TYR A 584 16.19 -6.19 -65.39
CA TYR A 584 17.18 -6.85 -64.53
C TYR A 584 16.49 -7.52 -63.34
N GLN A 585 16.71 -8.83 -63.19
CA GLN A 585 16.27 -9.63 -62.03
C GLN A 585 14.81 -9.36 -61.58
N GLY A 586 13.85 -9.40 -62.51
CA GLY A 586 12.41 -9.44 -62.22
C GLY A 586 11.76 -8.14 -61.71
N ASP A 587 12.50 -7.29 -60.99
CA ASP A 587 11.91 -6.20 -60.21
C ASP A 587 12.40 -4.79 -60.62
N LYS A 588 13.34 -4.68 -61.58
CA LYS A 588 13.88 -3.38 -62.01
C LYS A 588 13.96 -3.24 -63.52
N VAL A 589 13.52 -2.08 -63.99
CA VAL A 589 13.55 -1.66 -65.39
C VAL A 589 14.56 -0.52 -65.55
N PHE A 590 15.43 -0.63 -66.55
CA PHE A 590 16.41 0.40 -66.92
C PHE A 590 16.05 0.96 -68.29
N ILE A 591 15.82 2.27 -68.35
CA ILE A 591 15.65 3.02 -69.59
C ILE A 591 16.94 3.80 -69.83
N ARG A 592 17.61 3.55 -70.95
CA ARG A 592 18.86 4.21 -71.33
C ARG A 592 18.65 5.00 -72.61
N VAL A 593 18.92 6.30 -72.56
CA VAL A 593 19.01 7.16 -73.75
C VAL A 593 20.48 7.37 -74.05
N LYS A 594 20.87 7.01 -75.26
CA LYS A 594 22.26 6.81 -75.68
C LYS A 594 22.54 7.73 -76.87
N ASN A 595 23.50 8.65 -76.76
CA ASN A 595 23.97 9.47 -77.88
C ASN A 595 25.51 9.45 -78.00
N GLU A 596 26.03 9.64 -79.21
CA GLU A 596 27.47 9.81 -79.45
C GLU A 596 27.81 11.30 -79.46
N GLY A 597 28.74 11.74 -78.60
CA GLY A 597 29.07 13.15 -78.41
C GLY A 597 30.33 13.36 -77.57
N GLU A 598 30.60 14.62 -77.20
CA GLU A 598 31.71 14.96 -76.31
C GLU A 598 31.54 14.35 -74.91
N THR A 599 32.61 13.80 -74.35
CA THR A 599 32.57 13.22 -73.00
C THR A 599 32.41 14.30 -71.93
N ILE A 600 31.53 14.05 -70.96
CA ILE A 600 31.28 14.97 -69.85
C ILE A 600 32.41 14.84 -68.80
N PRO A 601 33.09 15.93 -68.38
CA PRO A 601 34.12 15.87 -67.35
C PRO A 601 33.59 15.30 -66.02
N GLN A 602 34.38 14.43 -65.38
CA GLN A 602 33.94 13.65 -64.21
C GLN A 602 33.57 14.52 -62.99
N GLN A 603 34.23 15.68 -62.83
CA GLN A 603 33.90 16.67 -61.79
C GLN A 603 32.52 17.33 -61.98
N ARG A 604 31.91 17.22 -63.16
CA ARG A 604 30.62 17.85 -63.49
C ARG A 604 29.45 16.90 -63.36
N LEU A 605 29.67 15.58 -63.40
CA LEU A 605 28.58 14.59 -63.36
C LEU A 605 27.69 14.74 -62.11
N ASP A 606 28.29 15.08 -60.96
CA ASP A 606 27.58 15.23 -59.68
C ASP A 606 26.73 16.52 -59.58
N SER A 607 26.99 17.53 -60.41
CA SER A 607 26.28 18.82 -60.38
C SER A 607 25.24 19.00 -61.50
N LEU A 608 25.13 18.06 -62.45
CA LEU A 608 24.20 18.17 -63.59
C LEU A 608 22.71 18.12 -63.22
N PHE A 609 22.37 17.56 -62.06
CA PHE A 609 20.99 17.48 -61.56
C PHE A 609 20.59 18.69 -60.71
N GLN A 610 21.54 19.59 -60.41
CA GLN A 610 21.23 20.86 -59.75
C GLN A 610 20.65 21.78 -60.82
N GLY A 611 19.32 21.97 -60.77
CA GLY A 611 18.63 22.78 -61.76
C GLY A 611 19.26 24.16 -61.92
N MET A 612 19.20 24.66 -63.16
CA MET A 612 19.59 26.02 -63.53
C MET A 612 21.11 26.28 -63.73
N MET A 613 21.92 25.25 -63.97
CA MET A 613 23.32 25.39 -64.41
C MET A 613 23.52 24.95 -65.88
N SER A 614 23.55 25.90 -66.82
CA SER A 614 23.86 25.64 -68.23
C SER A 614 25.37 25.74 -68.47
N HIS A 615 25.98 24.68 -69.01
CA HIS A 615 27.44 24.60 -69.24
C HIS A 615 27.80 24.39 -70.73
N ARG A 616 26.98 24.91 -71.66
CA ARG A 616 27.24 24.80 -73.10
C ARG A 616 28.46 25.66 -73.51
N PRO A 617 29.51 25.10 -74.14
CA PRO A 617 30.62 25.88 -74.68
C PRO A 617 30.13 26.74 -75.86
N THR A 618 30.42 28.04 -75.83
CA THR A 618 30.01 29.03 -76.86
C THR A 618 30.73 28.88 -78.21
N ALA A 619 31.61 27.88 -78.38
CA ALA A 619 32.56 27.82 -79.49
C ALA A 619 32.11 27.01 -80.74
N HIS A 620 30.98 26.29 -80.71
CA HIS A 620 30.53 25.44 -81.83
C HIS A 620 29.16 25.81 -82.42
N SER A 621 28.58 27.00 -82.14
CA SER A 621 27.29 27.42 -82.74
C SER A 621 27.43 27.92 -84.19
N GLY A 622 28.17 27.21 -85.03
CA GLY A 622 28.15 27.39 -86.48
C GLY A 622 27.04 26.55 -87.09
N LYS A 623 25.87 27.16 -87.33
CA LYS A 623 24.73 26.61 -88.11
C LYS A 623 23.96 25.41 -87.51
N LYS A 624 23.10 25.70 -86.51
CA LYS A 624 21.65 25.32 -86.43
C LYS A 624 21.18 25.49 -84.98
N ASN A 625 20.15 26.31 -84.78
CA ASN A 625 19.39 26.54 -83.54
C ASN A 625 20.15 27.05 -82.30
N ASN A 626 20.28 28.38 -82.22
CA ASN A 626 20.75 29.09 -81.02
C ASN A 626 19.57 29.38 -80.05
N THR A 627 18.87 28.35 -79.58
CA THR A 627 17.87 28.49 -78.51
C THR A 627 18.60 28.49 -77.15
N PRO A 628 18.40 29.49 -76.27
CA PRO A 628 18.94 29.47 -74.91
C PRO A 628 18.20 28.44 -74.05
N HIS A 629 18.94 27.54 -73.39
CA HIS A 629 18.35 26.53 -72.50
C HIS A 629 18.86 26.74 -71.07
N LEU A 630 17.94 26.93 -70.12
CA LEU A 630 18.25 27.21 -68.71
C LEU A 630 18.79 26.00 -67.93
N GLY A 631 19.09 24.86 -68.56
CA GLY A 631 19.56 23.67 -67.83
C GLY A 631 18.53 23.08 -66.85
N ILE A 632 17.24 23.37 -67.07
CA ILE A 632 16.12 22.90 -66.21
C ILE A 632 15.63 21.52 -66.65
N GLY A 633 15.90 21.09 -67.89
CA GLY A 633 15.40 19.81 -68.43
C GLY A 633 15.87 18.58 -67.65
N LEU A 634 17.15 18.53 -67.25
CA LEU A 634 17.68 17.43 -66.44
C LEU A 634 17.14 17.45 -65.01
N TYR A 635 16.90 18.64 -64.45
CA TYR A 635 16.26 18.79 -63.13
C TYR A 635 14.81 18.29 -63.16
N VAL A 636 14.03 18.64 -64.18
CA VAL A 636 12.66 18.13 -64.37
C VAL A 636 12.68 16.60 -64.55
N SER A 637 13.60 16.08 -65.37
CA SER A 637 13.79 14.63 -65.54
C SER A 637 14.13 13.93 -64.21
N TYR A 638 14.99 14.55 -63.40
CA TYR A 638 15.38 14.05 -62.09
C TYR A 638 14.18 14.02 -61.12
N GLN A 639 13.37 15.09 -61.08
CA GLN A 639 12.17 15.14 -60.23
C GLN A 639 11.12 14.12 -60.65
N ILE A 640 10.87 13.97 -61.97
CA ILE A 640 9.95 12.96 -62.48
C ILE A 640 10.46 11.54 -62.13
N ALA A 641 11.76 11.27 -62.27
CA ALA A 641 12.33 9.98 -61.90
C ALA A 641 12.16 9.67 -60.40
N ARG A 642 12.38 10.65 -59.53
CA ARG A 642 12.20 10.53 -58.07
C ARG A 642 10.73 10.34 -57.68
N TYR A 643 9.80 11.03 -58.34
CA TYR A 643 8.36 10.84 -58.15
C TYR A 643 7.93 9.39 -58.44
N HIS A 644 8.52 8.76 -59.45
CA HIS A 644 8.33 7.35 -59.78
C HIS A 644 9.18 6.39 -58.92
N GLN A 645 9.79 6.86 -57.82
CA GLN A 645 10.71 6.09 -56.98
C GLN A 645 11.94 5.54 -57.72
N GLY A 646 12.24 6.07 -58.91
CA GLY A 646 13.37 5.69 -59.75
C GLY A 646 14.64 6.50 -59.47
N GLN A 647 15.71 6.19 -60.20
CA GLN A 647 16.98 6.91 -60.15
C GLN A 647 17.41 7.30 -61.56
N LEU A 648 17.78 8.56 -61.74
CA LEU A 648 18.40 9.06 -62.96
C LEU A 648 19.93 9.10 -62.77
N GLN A 649 20.68 8.54 -63.71
CA GLN A 649 22.13 8.50 -63.71
C GLN A 649 22.66 8.89 -65.09
N ILE A 650 23.80 9.59 -65.11
CA ILE A 650 24.50 9.97 -66.34
C ILE A 650 25.88 9.31 -66.29
N MET A 651 26.28 8.69 -67.39
CA MET A 651 27.58 8.01 -67.51
C MET A 651 28.16 8.24 -68.90
N ASN A 652 29.47 8.45 -69.00
CA ASN A 652 30.18 8.36 -70.27
C ASN A 652 30.44 6.88 -70.57
N TRP A 653 30.19 6.43 -71.79
CA TRP A 653 30.75 5.17 -72.27
C TRP A 653 31.94 5.44 -73.18
N GLN A 654 32.84 4.47 -73.31
CA GLN A 654 33.79 4.41 -74.42
C GLN A 654 33.33 3.28 -75.35
N ALA A 655 33.24 3.56 -76.65
CA ALA A 655 33.09 2.50 -77.64
C ALA A 655 34.42 1.73 -77.68
N ASN A 656 34.39 0.43 -77.42
CA ASN A 656 35.53 -0.47 -77.66
C ASN A 656 35.65 -0.79 -79.14
#